data_AF-A0A7S8IZV5-F1
#
_entry.id   AF-A0A7S8IZV5-F1
#
_cell.length_a   1.000
_cell.length_b   1.000
_cell.length_c   1.000
_cell.angle_alpha   90.00
_cell.angle_beta   90.00
_cell.angle_gamma   90.00
#
_symmetry.space_group_name_H-M   'P 1'
#
loop_
_entity.id
_entity.type
_entity.pdbx_description
1 polymer ?
#
loop_
_entity_poly.entity_id
_entity_poly.type
_entity_poly.pdbx_seq_one_letter_code
_entity_poly.pdbx_strand_id
1 'polypeptide(L)'
;MDALIAFVLRQRIIIVTAACLLIAGGIYSYQTIAIDAFPDATPIYVQVVTKSSGLSPEEVERFITFPLELQLAGSPGLREIRSRSKVGLSLMTVVFDDAIDIYLARQVVNTQIQSAQRMLPPGSFSEIVPNSTAIGEVYQYFLQGPHDDDADHSVTVEELRDRRTLQDWVLRPLLLKVPDVVDVKSHGGFVKQYQVMLNPDLLRKYHLAVRDVFHTIEQNNANAGGNILEKHGEKSVIRGLGLIQSLRDIENIVLREFDGTPVYVRDVAEVRFGEAVRHGAVVYNGKREVVSGIVMLLRGGNARDAVEGIKRVVDEIHRKGVLPGNLTIKPFYDRAELISKALNTVYLALLEGIGLVVLVLFLFLGNVRSALIVTATLITAPFATLLIMKQVGITANLMSLGGLAIAIGMMVDGSIVMVENIFRMLSGQARDSDLNQLVKEAAAEVARPVIFGTTIIIVVFLPLLSLQGVEGKMFSPLAYTIMIALMCSLTLSLFLSPVLASLTMRKGSGEDTFAVRWIKKGYKPVLTWSIAHRVVVLIVSLVLLAGSLAVFPFLGGEFIPNMNELAITPQTIRHPSISLEESIEIEKQMQRAALEVPETKFIVSKIGRSETGNEPQEPNASDPVLALKPIEEWTTGDTKAEIDDAVRQRINQVTGASYLLSQPIQQRMDEVLSGVRTDTVVKVLGEDLQILRSAAETIRSILASTKGVKDIRVEQLFGQSYVTVTVDRERIARHGINVSDIHDIIRMAIGAEPVTTVYEGNRRFDLILRFPKPFRDSVGHIKQLLLKTMTGALVPLGDIALVEAREGPAMVSREGLKRRIYVGFNTMGRDIESVVKEAKHKMDKQLNVPPDYEIMWGGSFKNMERAMARLKIVVPITVALIFFLLFSSFNSVRYALLIILNLPFALIGGIVALWISGEYLSVPASVGFINLFGVAVLNGIVLVSYILKLREDGEEGQDAIVNACLMRLRPVLMTALTGLLGLIPLALAHGVGSEVTRPLAIVVIGGLVTSTFLTLLVLPSIFPWFEPKQQKNTA
;
A
#
# COMPACT_ATOMS: atom_id res chain seq x y z
N MET A 1 22.69 -27.87 31.05
CA MET A 1 22.20 -26.54 31.48
C MET A 1 22.99 -26.00 32.66
N ASP A 2 23.23 -26.81 33.69
CA ASP A 2 23.95 -26.37 34.90
C ASP A 2 25.34 -25.80 34.64
N ALA A 3 26.08 -26.35 33.67
CA ALA A 3 27.38 -25.82 33.25
C ALA A 3 27.27 -24.42 32.61
N LEU A 4 26.20 -24.16 31.84
CA LEU A 4 25.96 -22.88 31.18
C LEU A 4 25.59 -21.80 32.19
N ILE A 5 24.69 -22.11 33.14
CA ILE A 5 24.30 -21.18 34.21
C ILE A 5 25.50 -20.90 35.15
N ALA A 6 26.32 -21.92 35.46
CA ALA A 6 27.54 -21.73 36.24
C ALA A 6 28.56 -20.81 35.54
N PHE A 7 28.74 -20.96 34.23
CA PHE A 7 29.60 -20.09 33.43
C PHE A 7 29.09 -18.63 33.45
N VAL A 8 27.78 -18.45 33.25
CA VAL A 8 27.10 -17.15 33.30
C VAL A 8 27.33 -16.43 34.63
N LEU A 9 27.16 -17.13 35.75
CA LEU A 9 27.38 -16.56 37.09
C LEU A 9 28.86 -16.20 37.33
N ARG A 10 29.80 -16.95 36.76
CA ARG A 10 31.24 -16.66 36.86
C ARG A 10 31.65 -15.43 36.05
N GLN A 11 31.03 -15.19 34.90
CA GLN A 11 31.35 -14.10 33.95
C GLN A 11 30.37 -12.91 34.03
N ARG A 12 29.86 -12.62 35.23
CA ARG A 12 28.83 -11.58 35.47
C ARG A 12 29.14 -10.19 34.87
N ILE A 13 30.40 -9.74 34.91
CA ILE A 13 30.81 -8.44 34.37
C ILE A 13 30.63 -8.40 32.86
N ILE A 14 31.04 -9.47 32.16
CA ILE A 14 30.93 -9.56 30.70
C ILE A 14 29.47 -9.48 30.27
N ILE A 15 28.57 -10.16 30.99
CA ILE A 15 27.14 -10.20 30.65
C ILE A 15 26.47 -8.85 30.85
N VAL A 16 26.78 -8.14 31.95
CA VAL A 16 26.26 -6.79 32.18
C VAL A 16 26.80 -5.82 31.12
N THR A 17 28.10 -5.89 30.79
CA THR A 17 28.69 -5.06 29.72
C THR A 17 28.05 -5.37 28.36
N ALA A 18 27.81 -6.64 28.04
CA ALA A 18 27.13 -7.04 26.80
C ALA A 18 25.70 -6.50 26.74
N ALA A 19 24.95 -6.53 27.85
CA ALA A 19 23.63 -5.93 27.92
C ALA A 19 23.66 -4.41 27.67
N CYS A 20 24.62 -3.68 28.26
CA CYS A 20 24.82 -2.26 27.99
C CYS A 20 25.16 -1.98 26.51
N LEU A 21 26.01 -2.80 25.89
CA LEU A 21 26.34 -2.69 24.47
C LEU A 21 25.13 -2.97 23.57
N LEU A 22 24.29 -3.94 23.94
CA LEU A 22 23.03 -4.22 23.23
C LEU A 22 22.07 -3.04 23.30
N ILE A 23 21.95 -2.37 24.46
CA ILE A 23 21.14 -1.15 24.59
C ILE A 23 21.72 -0.04 23.70
N ALA A 24 23.03 0.21 23.77
CA ALA A 24 23.67 1.24 22.94
C ALA A 24 23.51 0.98 21.44
N GLY A 25 23.71 -0.27 21.01
CA GLY A 25 23.49 -0.69 19.63
C GLY A 25 22.01 -0.62 19.21
N GLY A 26 21.10 -0.93 20.11
CA GLY A 26 19.65 -0.79 19.89
C GLY A 26 19.21 0.67 19.75
N ILE A 27 19.77 1.59 20.55
CA ILE A 27 19.53 3.04 20.42
C ILE A 27 20.04 3.55 19.06
N TYR A 28 21.24 3.13 18.65
CA TYR A 28 21.77 3.46 17.32
C TYR A 28 20.87 2.91 16.21
N SER A 29 20.38 1.68 16.36
CA SER A 29 19.51 1.03 15.37
C SER A 29 18.14 1.71 15.31
N TYR A 30 17.58 2.12 16.44
CA TYR A 30 16.34 2.90 16.51
C TYR A 30 16.42 4.21 15.69
N GLN A 31 17.57 4.88 15.69
CA GLN A 31 17.76 6.14 14.95
C GLN A 31 18.01 5.97 13.45
N THR A 32 18.37 4.77 12.99
CA THR A 32 18.88 4.55 11.63
C THR A 32 18.15 3.46 10.85
N ILE A 33 17.20 2.77 11.48
CA ILE A 33 16.34 1.80 10.80
C ILE A 33 15.45 2.53 9.78
N ALA A 34 15.24 1.92 8.62
CA ALA A 34 14.32 2.46 7.63
C ALA A 34 12.88 2.38 8.15
N ILE A 35 12.11 3.45 7.91
CA ILE A 35 10.78 3.63 8.50
C ILE A 35 9.73 3.74 7.40
N ASP A 36 8.59 3.05 7.58
CA ASP A 36 7.42 3.17 6.70
C ASP A 36 6.12 2.97 7.48
N ALA A 37 4.97 3.38 6.95
CA ALA A 37 3.65 3.10 7.52
C ALA A 37 3.23 1.64 7.24
N PHE A 38 3.42 1.20 5.99
CA PHE A 38 3.13 -0.17 5.56
C PHE A 38 4.37 -0.86 5.01
N PRO A 39 4.51 -2.19 5.20
CA PRO A 39 5.46 -2.95 4.39
C PRO A 39 5.08 -2.85 2.90
N ASP A 40 6.08 -2.81 2.02
CA ASP A 40 5.86 -2.80 0.58
C ASP A 40 5.25 -4.14 0.12
N ALA A 41 3.93 -4.19 0.04
CA ALA A 41 3.18 -5.35 -0.43
C ALA A 41 2.99 -5.36 -1.96
N THR A 42 3.63 -4.43 -2.67
CA THR A 42 3.55 -4.31 -4.12
C THR A 42 4.16 -5.58 -4.77
N PRO A 43 3.46 -6.25 -5.69
CA PRO A 43 4.06 -7.32 -6.49
C PRO A 43 5.24 -6.79 -7.31
N ILE A 44 6.08 -7.71 -7.81
CA ILE A 44 7.11 -7.33 -8.78
C ILE A 44 6.38 -7.08 -10.10
N TYR A 45 6.38 -5.84 -10.56
CA TYR A 45 5.79 -5.49 -11.85
C TYR A 45 6.69 -4.53 -12.63
N VAL A 46 6.56 -4.58 -13.95
CA VAL A 46 7.19 -3.65 -14.88
C VAL A 46 6.10 -3.05 -15.75
N GLN A 47 6.02 -1.72 -15.74
CA GLN A 47 5.11 -0.98 -16.60
C GLN A 47 5.82 -0.51 -17.86
N VAL A 48 5.14 -0.68 -18.98
CA VAL A 48 5.59 -0.32 -20.31
C VAL A 48 4.56 0.61 -20.90
N VAL A 49 5.01 1.80 -21.29
CA VAL A 49 4.19 2.79 -21.97
C VAL A 49 4.68 2.89 -23.40
N THR A 50 3.79 2.67 -24.35
CA THR A 50 4.06 2.90 -25.77
C THR A 50 3.17 4.02 -26.27
N LYS A 51 3.81 5.11 -26.70
CA LYS A 51 3.12 6.29 -27.26
C LYS A 51 3.08 6.16 -28.77
N SER A 52 1.95 6.50 -29.36
CA SER A 52 1.79 6.56 -30.81
C SER A 52 0.81 7.68 -31.17
N SER A 53 1.17 8.57 -32.06
CA SER A 53 0.33 9.73 -32.36
C SER A 53 -0.85 9.33 -33.25
N GLY A 54 -2.07 9.65 -32.82
CA GLY A 54 -3.27 9.65 -33.67
C GLY A 54 -3.97 8.30 -33.90
N LEU A 55 -3.50 7.20 -33.31
CA LEU A 55 -4.18 5.90 -33.42
C LEU A 55 -5.39 5.79 -32.48
N SER A 56 -6.46 5.15 -32.95
CA SER A 56 -7.63 4.81 -32.14
C SER A 56 -7.33 3.68 -31.13
N PRO A 57 -8.12 3.51 -30.05
CA PRO A 57 -7.88 2.46 -29.06
C PRO A 57 -7.81 1.05 -29.64
N GLU A 58 -8.64 0.71 -30.63
CA GLU A 58 -8.61 -0.60 -31.29
C GLU A 58 -7.38 -0.78 -32.18
N GLU A 59 -6.92 0.27 -32.85
CA GLU A 59 -5.69 0.22 -33.64
C GLU A 59 -4.46 0.12 -32.73
N VAL A 60 -4.44 0.86 -31.61
CA VAL A 60 -3.40 0.72 -30.59
C VAL A 60 -3.40 -0.69 -30.03
N GLU A 61 -4.57 -1.25 -29.71
CA GLU A 61 -4.69 -2.63 -29.26
C GLU A 61 -4.07 -3.59 -30.28
N ARG A 62 -4.50 -3.51 -31.53
CA ARG A 62 -4.14 -4.48 -32.58
C ARG A 62 -2.70 -4.35 -33.07
N PHE A 63 -2.21 -3.13 -33.24
CA PHE A 63 -0.89 -2.87 -33.85
C PHE A 63 0.23 -2.73 -32.84
N ILE A 64 -0.08 -2.40 -31.58
CA ILE A 64 0.93 -2.15 -30.55
C ILE A 64 0.76 -3.10 -29.38
N THR A 65 -0.38 -3.05 -28.69
CA THR A 65 -0.57 -3.75 -27.43
C THR A 65 -0.51 -5.27 -27.59
N PHE A 66 -1.27 -5.84 -28.52
CA PHE A 66 -1.35 -7.29 -28.72
C PHE A 66 -0.02 -7.91 -29.17
N PRO A 67 0.74 -7.35 -30.14
CA PRO A 67 2.08 -7.83 -30.46
C PRO A 67 3.05 -7.79 -29.27
N LEU A 68 2.98 -6.74 -28.44
CA LEU A 68 3.80 -6.62 -27.24
C LEU A 68 3.42 -7.66 -26.18
N GLU A 69 2.12 -7.87 -25.94
CA GLU A 69 1.63 -8.90 -25.02
C GLU A 69 2.12 -10.30 -25.45
N LEU A 70 2.02 -10.61 -26.75
CA LEU A 70 2.43 -11.90 -27.29
C LEU A 70 3.93 -12.15 -27.13
N GLN A 71 4.77 -11.12 -27.35
CA GLN A 71 6.21 -11.23 -27.14
C GLN A 71 6.58 -11.42 -25.67
N LEU A 72 5.81 -10.82 -24.76
CA LEU A 72 6.06 -10.94 -23.32
C LEU A 72 5.48 -12.20 -22.69
N ALA A 73 4.47 -12.83 -23.30
CA ALA A 73 3.78 -14.00 -22.76
C ALA A 73 4.72 -15.18 -22.45
N GLY A 74 5.85 -15.29 -23.15
CA GLY A 74 6.88 -16.31 -22.93
C GLY A 74 7.97 -15.94 -21.90
N SER A 75 7.83 -14.81 -21.19
CA SER A 75 8.86 -14.32 -20.27
C SER A 75 8.98 -15.22 -19.02
N PRO A 76 10.21 -15.58 -18.58
CA PRO A 76 10.39 -16.38 -17.37
C PRO A 76 9.78 -15.74 -16.12
N GLY A 77 9.02 -16.54 -15.35
CA GLY A 77 8.32 -16.14 -14.13
C GLY A 77 7.32 -15.00 -14.28
N LEU A 78 6.80 -14.83 -15.51
CA LEU A 78 5.61 -14.04 -15.75
C LEU A 78 4.41 -14.69 -15.04
N ARG A 79 3.72 -13.89 -14.22
CA ARG A 79 2.49 -14.30 -13.55
C ARG A 79 1.25 -13.88 -14.33
N GLU A 80 1.20 -12.63 -14.77
CA GLU A 80 0.09 -12.09 -15.56
C GLU A 80 0.47 -10.81 -16.32
N ILE A 81 -0.24 -10.54 -17.41
CA ILE A 81 -0.15 -9.30 -18.19
C ILE A 81 -1.51 -8.62 -18.18
N ARG A 82 -1.50 -7.33 -17.87
CA ARG A 82 -2.67 -6.45 -17.96
C ARG A 82 -2.35 -5.31 -18.91
N SER A 83 -3.28 -4.94 -19.78
CA SER A 83 -3.07 -3.80 -20.67
C SER A 83 -4.31 -2.93 -20.82
N ARG A 84 -4.06 -1.66 -21.16
CA ARG A 84 -5.07 -0.64 -21.44
C ARG A 84 -4.63 0.09 -22.70
N SER A 85 -5.42 -0.01 -23.76
CA SER A 85 -5.23 0.70 -25.01
C SER A 85 -6.20 1.88 -25.07
N LYS A 86 -5.65 3.08 -25.22
CA LYS A 86 -6.37 4.35 -25.34
C LYS A 86 -5.92 5.08 -26.61
N VAL A 87 -6.57 6.19 -26.91
CA VAL A 87 -6.18 7.05 -28.03
C VAL A 87 -4.70 7.42 -27.90
N GLY A 88 -3.92 6.95 -28.86
CA GLY A 88 -2.48 7.15 -28.97
C GLY A 88 -1.61 6.64 -27.81
N LEU A 89 -2.12 5.75 -26.96
CA LEU A 89 -1.41 5.26 -25.78
C LEU A 89 -1.70 3.78 -25.51
N SER A 90 -0.66 2.96 -25.45
CA SER A 90 -0.70 1.61 -24.88
C SER A 90 0.00 1.61 -23.53
N LEU A 91 -0.73 1.29 -22.46
CA LEU A 91 -0.14 1.00 -21.15
C LEU A 91 -0.24 -0.49 -20.87
N MET A 92 0.90 -1.12 -20.59
CA MET A 92 0.98 -2.53 -20.24
C MET A 92 1.65 -2.67 -18.87
N THR A 93 1.06 -3.49 -18.01
CA THR A 93 1.60 -3.86 -16.70
C THR A 93 1.91 -5.35 -16.72
N VAL A 94 3.19 -5.67 -16.62
CA VAL A 94 3.71 -7.03 -16.63
C VAL A 94 4.03 -7.42 -15.19
N VAL A 95 3.30 -8.37 -14.63
CA VAL A 95 3.45 -8.81 -13.23
C VAL A 95 4.23 -10.12 -13.20
N PHE A 96 5.27 -10.18 -12.38
CA PHE A 96 6.15 -11.34 -12.19
C PHE A 96 5.89 -12.01 -10.84
N ASP A 97 6.39 -13.24 -10.70
CA ASP A 97 6.46 -13.93 -9.42
C ASP A 97 7.37 -13.19 -8.43
N ASP A 98 7.01 -13.27 -7.14
CA ASP A 98 7.71 -12.54 -6.07
C ASP A 98 9.17 -12.98 -5.86
N ALA A 99 9.58 -14.13 -6.39
CA ALA A 99 10.94 -14.64 -6.30
C ALA A 99 11.92 -13.98 -7.30
N ILE A 100 11.41 -13.25 -8.30
CA ILE A 100 12.24 -12.61 -9.33
C ILE A 100 12.70 -11.23 -8.86
N ASP A 101 13.99 -10.95 -9.05
CA ASP A 101 14.55 -9.63 -8.83
C ASP A 101 13.97 -8.60 -9.83
N ILE A 102 13.63 -7.41 -9.34
CA ILE A 102 13.01 -6.36 -10.16
C ILE A 102 13.91 -5.91 -11.31
N TYR A 103 15.22 -5.85 -11.14
CA TYR A 103 16.13 -5.44 -12.21
C TYR A 103 16.24 -6.52 -13.28
N LEU A 104 16.22 -7.80 -12.89
CA LEU A 104 16.12 -8.91 -13.83
C LEU A 104 14.80 -8.85 -14.61
N ALA A 105 13.66 -8.66 -13.94
CA ALA A 105 12.36 -8.51 -14.59
C ALA A 105 12.38 -7.34 -15.59
N ARG A 106 12.94 -6.18 -15.20
CA ARG A 106 13.08 -5.01 -16.07
C ARG A 106 14.00 -5.29 -17.27
N GLN A 107 15.08 -6.02 -17.08
CA GLN A 107 16.00 -6.40 -18.16
C GLN A 107 15.32 -7.35 -19.17
N VAL A 108 14.57 -8.35 -18.68
CA VAL A 108 13.79 -9.27 -19.51
C VAL A 108 12.79 -8.47 -20.34
N VAL A 109 11.98 -7.63 -19.69
CA VAL A 109 10.98 -6.78 -20.37
C VAL A 109 11.62 -5.84 -21.39
N ASN A 110 12.72 -5.19 -21.03
CA ASN A 110 13.44 -4.30 -21.96
C ASN A 110 13.94 -5.03 -23.20
N THR A 111 14.49 -6.23 -23.03
CA THR A 111 14.94 -7.07 -24.14
C THR A 111 13.78 -7.44 -25.08
N GLN A 112 12.64 -7.84 -24.51
CA GLN A 112 11.48 -8.22 -25.31
C GLN A 112 10.87 -7.03 -26.07
N ILE A 113 10.78 -5.86 -25.43
CA ILE A 113 10.27 -4.65 -26.08
C ILE A 113 11.19 -4.21 -27.22
N GLN A 114 12.51 -4.21 -27.01
CA GLN A 114 13.48 -3.84 -28.05
C GLN A 114 13.40 -4.80 -29.27
N SER A 115 13.18 -6.09 -29.02
CA SER A 115 12.92 -7.07 -30.08
C SER A 115 11.61 -6.78 -30.82
N ALA A 116 10.55 -6.47 -30.07
CA ALA A 116 9.23 -6.16 -30.62
C ALA A 116 9.16 -4.81 -31.36
N GLN A 117 10.08 -3.89 -31.07
CA GLN A 117 10.09 -2.53 -31.62
C GLN A 117 10.06 -2.48 -33.15
N ARG A 118 10.64 -3.48 -33.83
CA ARG A 118 10.63 -3.58 -35.31
C ARG A 118 9.26 -3.94 -35.90
N MET A 119 8.37 -4.52 -35.10
CA MET A 119 7.01 -4.89 -35.51
C MET A 119 6.00 -3.76 -35.24
N LEU A 120 6.38 -2.76 -34.44
CA LEU A 120 5.50 -1.64 -34.10
C LEU A 120 5.41 -0.64 -35.26
N PRO A 121 4.29 0.09 -35.39
CA PRO A 121 4.17 1.17 -36.37
C PRO A 121 5.28 2.22 -36.21
N PRO A 122 5.83 2.77 -37.31
CA PRO A 122 6.87 3.80 -37.25
C PRO A 122 6.39 5.01 -36.44
N GLY A 123 7.30 5.59 -35.64
CA GLY A 123 6.97 6.68 -34.72
C GLY A 123 6.35 6.23 -33.38
N SER A 124 6.14 4.92 -33.17
CA SER A 124 5.73 4.39 -31.87
C SER A 124 6.96 4.13 -31.01
N PHE A 125 7.04 4.71 -29.81
CA PHE A 125 8.17 4.54 -28.90
C PHE A 125 7.71 3.91 -27.59
N SER A 126 8.34 2.79 -27.24
CA SER A 126 8.07 2.07 -26.00
C SER A 126 9.11 2.41 -24.94
N GLU A 127 8.64 2.82 -23.76
CA GLU A 127 9.48 3.19 -22.62
C GLU A 127 9.04 2.43 -21.38
N ILE A 128 10.01 2.07 -20.54
CA ILE A 128 9.73 1.44 -19.24
C ILE A 128 9.56 2.54 -18.19
N VAL A 129 8.46 2.48 -17.46
CA VAL A 129 8.16 3.42 -16.37
C VAL A 129 9.24 3.30 -15.26
N PRO A 130 9.62 4.42 -14.60
CA PRO A 130 10.56 4.41 -13.49
C PRO A 130 10.24 3.36 -12.41
N ASN A 131 11.29 2.83 -11.76
CA ASN A 131 11.16 1.78 -10.74
C ASN A 131 10.61 2.35 -9.43
N SER A 132 9.29 2.38 -9.29
CA SER A 132 8.58 2.84 -8.10
C SER A 132 7.52 1.82 -7.67
N THR A 133 6.96 2.00 -6.48
CA THR A 133 5.92 1.12 -5.91
C THR A 133 4.53 1.75 -6.01
N ALA A 134 3.48 1.01 -5.64
CA ALA A 134 2.11 1.54 -5.58
C ALA A 134 2.03 2.81 -4.70
N ILE A 135 2.79 2.81 -3.62
CA ILE A 135 2.85 3.87 -2.60
C ILE A 135 3.99 4.86 -2.85
N GLY A 136 4.54 4.88 -4.07
CA GLY A 136 5.71 5.67 -4.45
C GLY A 136 5.49 7.19 -4.47
N GLU A 137 4.25 7.67 -4.52
CA GLU A 137 3.94 9.10 -4.39
C GLU A 137 4.19 9.55 -2.94
N VAL A 138 5.34 10.18 -2.66
CA VAL A 138 5.75 10.53 -1.27
C VAL A 138 5.52 11.99 -0.90
N TYR A 139 5.58 12.88 -1.88
CA TYR A 139 5.43 14.33 -1.67
C TYR A 139 4.72 14.95 -2.87
N GLN A 140 3.58 15.60 -2.65
CA GLN A 140 2.84 16.31 -3.69
C GLN A 140 2.64 17.77 -3.29
N TYR A 141 2.94 18.66 -4.22
CA TYR A 141 2.87 20.10 -4.00
C TYR A 141 2.27 20.83 -5.19
N PHE A 142 1.87 22.07 -4.97
CA PHE A 142 1.54 23.02 -6.04
C PHE A 142 2.29 24.34 -5.87
N LEU A 143 2.39 25.11 -6.96
CA LEU A 143 3.03 26.42 -6.98
C LEU A 143 1.99 27.52 -6.73
N GLN A 144 2.23 28.32 -5.69
CA GLN A 144 1.38 29.42 -5.27
C GLN A 144 2.10 30.76 -5.39
N GLY A 145 1.47 31.71 -6.09
CA GLY A 145 1.88 33.11 -6.16
C GLY A 145 1.37 33.94 -4.97
N PRO A 146 1.97 35.10 -4.70
CA PRO A 146 1.66 35.93 -3.53
C PRO A 146 0.23 36.50 -3.54
N HIS A 147 -0.29 36.82 -4.74
CA HIS A 147 -1.62 37.40 -4.94
C HIS A 147 -2.67 36.36 -5.32
N ASP A 148 -2.33 35.08 -5.35
CA ASP A 148 -3.24 34.04 -5.82
C ASP A 148 -4.53 33.95 -4.97
N ASP A 149 -4.43 34.24 -3.66
CA ASP A 149 -5.55 34.19 -2.72
C ASP A 149 -6.34 35.51 -2.64
N ASP A 150 -5.89 36.56 -3.33
CA ASP A 150 -6.59 37.84 -3.38
C ASP A 150 -7.86 37.72 -4.22
N ALA A 151 -8.98 38.26 -3.73
CA ALA A 151 -10.29 38.12 -4.39
C ALA A 151 -10.34 38.74 -5.79
N ASP A 152 -9.49 39.75 -6.06
CA ASP A 152 -9.46 40.50 -7.33
C ASP A 152 -8.45 39.95 -8.34
N HIS A 153 -7.67 38.93 -7.99
CA HIS A 153 -6.62 38.39 -8.87
C HIS A 153 -7.00 37.02 -9.45
N SER A 154 -7.14 36.96 -10.77
CA SER A 154 -7.31 35.71 -11.52
C SER A 154 -5.99 35.29 -12.15
N VAL A 155 -5.50 34.10 -11.81
CA VAL A 155 -4.28 33.54 -12.41
C VAL A 155 -4.47 33.40 -13.92
N THR A 156 -3.59 34.04 -14.69
CA THR A 156 -3.64 34.06 -16.15
C THR A 156 -3.03 32.80 -16.78
N VAL A 157 -3.35 32.54 -18.05
CA VAL A 157 -2.76 31.44 -18.83
C VAL A 157 -1.23 31.59 -18.93
N GLU A 158 -0.73 32.83 -19.05
CA GLU A 158 0.70 33.10 -19.14
C GLU A 158 1.42 32.77 -17.83
N GLU A 159 0.85 33.15 -16.68
CA GLU A 159 1.41 32.79 -15.38
C GLU A 159 1.43 31.27 -15.17
N LEU A 160 0.38 30.55 -15.57
CA LEU A 160 0.36 29.08 -15.50
C LEU A 160 1.37 28.43 -16.45
N ARG A 161 1.61 29.03 -17.62
CA ARG A 161 2.66 28.59 -18.57
C ARG A 161 4.06 28.79 -18.01
N ASP A 162 4.30 29.93 -17.37
CA ASP A 162 5.61 30.24 -16.77
C ASP A 162 5.87 29.36 -15.55
N ARG A 163 4.86 29.17 -14.68
CA ARG A 163 4.93 28.21 -13.56
C ARG A 163 5.19 26.79 -14.05
N ARG A 164 4.56 26.35 -15.14
CA ARG A 164 4.82 25.03 -15.73
C ARG A 164 6.24 24.92 -16.27
N THR A 165 6.73 25.95 -16.93
CA THR A 165 8.11 26.01 -17.43
C THR A 165 9.13 25.94 -16.29
N LEU A 166 8.88 26.63 -15.17
CA LEU A 166 9.71 26.55 -13.96
C LEU A 166 9.68 25.16 -13.33
N GLN A 167 8.49 24.55 -13.25
CA GLN A 167 8.33 23.20 -12.72
C GLN A 167 9.15 22.18 -13.51
N ASP A 168 9.07 22.20 -14.84
CA ASP A 168 9.71 21.20 -15.72
C ASP A 168 11.23 21.38 -15.79
N TRP A 169 11.72 22.63 -15.84
CA TRP A 169 13.13 22.92 -16.16
C TRP A 169 13.97 23.38 -14.97
N VAL A 170 13.35 23.77 -13.86
CA VAL A 170 14.06 24.24 -12.65
C VAL A 170 13.79 23.32 -11.48
N LEU A 171 12.53 23.14 -11.08
CA LEU A 171 12.19 22.37 -9.88
C LEU A 171 12.44 20.87 -10.05
N ARG A 172 11.96 20.27 -11.15
CA ARG A 172 12.15 18.85 -11.43
C ARG A 172 13.64 18.43 -11.37
N PRO A 173 14.58 19.09 -12.07
CA PRO A 173 16.01 18.75 -11.99
C PRO A 173 16.63 18.95 -10.59
N LEU A 174 16.15 19.92 -9.80
CA LEU A 174 16.66 20.13 -8.44
C LEU A 174 16.18 19.04 -7.48
N LEU A 175 14.92 18.64 -7.58
CA LEU A 175 14.32 17.61 -6.74
C LEU A 175 14.84 16.20 -7.10
N LEU A 176 15.16 15.93 -8.37
CA LEU A 176 15.78 14.67 -8.80
C LEU A 176 17.18 14.43 -8.21
N LYS A 177 17.83 15.44 -7.63
CA LYS A 177 19.14 15.27 -6.96
C LYS A 177 19.01 14.67 -5.56
N VAL A 178 17.80 14.65 -5.00
CA VAL A 178 17.57 14.05 -3.69
C VAL A 178 17.72 12.53 -3.80
N PRO A 179 18.51 11.89 -2.92
CA PRO A 179 18.62 10.43 -2.90
C PRO A 179 17.25 9.74 -2.82
N ASP A 180 17.14 8.55 -3.41
CA ASP A 180 15.90 7.76 -3.50
C ASP A 180 14.73 8.40 -4.26
N VAL A 181 14.90 9.58 -4.88
CA VAL A 181 13.91 10.14 -5.80
C VAL A 181 14.17 9.61 -7.21
N VAL A 182 13.20 8.89 -7.79
CA VAL A 182 13.34 8.26 -9.11
C VAL A 182 12.74 9.11 -10.23
N ASP A 183 11.67 9.86 -9.95
CA ASP A 183 11.05 10.78 -10.91
C ASP A 183 10.30 11.90 -10.18
N VAL A 184 10.08 13.01 -10.88
CA VAL A 184 9.19 14.09 -10.44
C VAL A 184 8.25 14.40 -11.59
N LYS A 185 6.97 14.07 -11.40
CA LYS A 185 5.93 14.28 -12.41
C LYS A 185 5.38 15.69 -12.29
N SER A 186 5.15 16.34 -13.42
CA SER A 186 4.52 17.65 -13.49
C SER A 186 3.07 17.50 -13.97
N HIS A 187 2.13 18.16 -13.32
CA HIS A 187 0.70 18.10 -13.67
C HIS A 187 0.09 19.51 -13.71
N GLY A 188 -0.87 19.72 -14.62
CA GLY A 188 -1.50 21.03 -14.80
C GLY A 188 -0.59 22.10 -15.41
N GLY A 189 -1.13 23.30 -15.51
CA GLY A 189 -0.52 24.41 -16.25
C GLY A 189 -0.56 24.23 -17.77
N PHE A 190 0.22 25.06 -18.46
CA PHE A 190 0.30 25.06 -19.93
C PHE A 190 1.75 24.79 -20.36
N VAL A 191 1.97 23.71 -21.11
CA VAL A 191 3.30 23.43 -21.67
C VAL A 191 3.55 24.39 -22.83
N LYS A 192 4.60 25.22 -22.70
CA LYS A 192 4.99 26.19 -23.74
C LYS A 192 5.32 25.48 -25.05
N GLN A 193 4.75 25.98 -26.15
CA GLN A 193 5.08 25.54 -27.51
C GLN A 193 5.26 26.74 -28.44
N TYR A 194 6.08 26.55 -29.46
CA TYR A 194 6.16 27.45 -30.60
C TYR A 194 5.11 27.03 -31.63
N GLN A 195 4.23 27.93 -32.04
CA GLN A 195 3.12 27.59 -32.93
C GLN A 195 3.16 28.45 -34.19
N VAL A 196 3.08 27.78 -35.34
CA VAL A 196 2.87 28.38 -36.65
C VAL A 196 1.43 28.13 -37.08
N MET A 197 0.59 29.15 -36.93
CA MET A 197 -0.85 29.10 -37.18
C MET A 197 -1.12 29.43 -38.65
N LEU A 198 -1.21 28.39 -39.47
CA LEU A 198 -1.37 28.51 -40.93
C LEU A 198 -2.73 29.08 -41.32
N ASN A 199 -2.76 30.02 -42.24
CA ASN A 199 -4.01 30.49 -42.84
C ASN A 199 -4.29 29.75 -44.17
N PRO A 200 -5.35 28.90 -44.24
CA PRO A 200 -5.66 28.14 -45.46
C PRO A 200 -5.91 29.01 -46.71
N ASP A 201 -6.49 30.20 -46.53
CA ASP A 201 -6.79 31.11 -47.64
C ASP A 201 -5.52 31.75 -48.21
N LEU A 202 -4.57 32.08 -47.34
CA LEU A 202 -3.26 32.60 -47.77
C LEU A 202 -2.43 31.52 -48.46
N LEU A 203 -2.46 30.28 -47.95
CA LEU A 203 -1.81 29.15 -48.64
C LEU A 203 -2.38 28.94 -50.05
N ARG A 204 -3.69 29.08 -50.22
CA ARG A 204 -4.35 29.05 -51.54
C ARG A 204 -3.87 30.19 -52.44
N LYS A 205 -3.80 31.42 -51.92
CA LYS A 205 -3.32 32.61 -52.65
C LYS A 205 -1.90 32.43 -53.19
N TYR A 206 -1.01 31.81 -52.41
CA TYR A 206 0.40 31.59 -52.78
C TYR A 206 0.68 30.22 -53.42
N HIS A 207 -0.35 29.41 -53.70
CA HIS A 207 -0.24 28.06 -54.27
C HIS A 207 0.69 27.12 -53.47
N LEU A 208 0.70 27.26 -52.15
CA LEU A 208 1.50 26.46 -51.21
C LEU A 208 0.63 25.37 -50.56
N ALA A 209 1.20 24.17 -50.39
CA ALA A 209 0.59 23.13 -49.59
C ALA A 209 1.11 23.19 -48.14
N VAL A 210 0.33 22.62 -47.21
CA VAL A 210 0.73 22.47 -45.79
C VAL A 210 2.08 21.75 -45.68
N ARG A 211 2.26 20.70 -46.49
CA ARG A 211 3.50 19.90 -46.53
C ARG A 211 4.72 20.70 -46.96
N ASP A 212 4.55 21.64 -47.89
CA ASP A 212 5.64 22.51 -48.35
C ASP A 212 6.16 23.34 -47.17
N VAL A 213 5.24 23.96 -46.41
CA VAL A 213 5.60 24.77 -45.23
C VAL A 213 6.25 23.93 -44.13
N PHE A 214 5.71 22.74 -43.86
CA PHE A 214 6.26 21.83 -42.85
C PHE A 214 7.72 21.48 -43.12
N HIS A 215 8.03 20.96 -44.33
CA HIS A 215 9.40 20.57 -44.67
C HIS A 215 10.35 21.75 -44.73
N THR A 216 9.90 22.92 -45.19
CA THR A 216 10.76 24.10 -45.20
C THR A 216 11.14 24.52 -43.77
N ILE A 217 10.21 24.51 -42.82
CA ILE A 217 10.52 24.84 -41.41
C ILE A 217 11.45 23.78 -40.81
N GLU A 218 11.18 22.50 -41.04
CA GLU A 218 12.00 21.37 -40.57
C GLU A 218 13.46 21.50 -41.02
N GLN A 219 13.69 21.86 -42.29
CA GLN A 219 15.03 21.98 -42.87
C GLN A 219 15.80 23.23 -42.42
N ASN A 220 15.11 24.25 -41.91
CA ASN A 220 15.71 25.53 -41.50
C ASN A 220 15.98 25.63 -39.99
N ASN A 221 16.01 24.51 -39.27
CA ASN A 221 16.35 24.46 -37.84
C ASN A 221 17.48 23.45 -37.56
N ALA A 222 18.68 23.74 -38.06
CA ALA A 222 19.85 22.88 -37.88
C ALA A 222 21.16 23.68 -37.83
N ASN A 223 22.12 23.17 -37.07
CA ASN A 223 23.51 23.63 -37.13
C ASN A 223 24.33 22.68 -38.02
N ALA A 224 25.33 23.21 -38.70
CA ALA A 224 26.27 22.43 -39.51
C ALA A 224 27.67 22.44 -38.88
N GLY A 225 28.35 21.29 -38.84
CA GLY A 225 29.75 21.18 -38.46
C GLY A 225 30.65 21.17 -39.70
N GLY A 226 31.57 22.13 -39.81
CA GLY A 226 32.50 22.27 -40.94
C GLY A 226 33.90 21.70 -40.70
N ASN A 227 34.06 20.88 -39.67
CA ASN A 227 35.34 20.32 -39.21
C ASN A 227 36.37 21.42 -38.83
N ILE A 228 37.66 21.08 -38.81
CA ILE A 228 38.75 21.95 -38.35
C ILE A 228 39.44 22.62 -39.54
N LEU A 229 39.66 23.93 -39.44
CA LEU A 229 40.58 24.68 -40.27
C LEU A 229 41.89 24.86 -39.50
N GLU A 230 42.98 24.28 -40.02
CA GLU A 230 44.32 24.49 -39.47
C GLU A 230 45.01 25.64 -40.19
N LYS A 231 45.47 26.64 -39.43
CA LYS A 231 46.19 27.79 -39.98
C LYS A 231 47.26 28.26 -39.01
N HIS A 232 48.52 28.31 -39.47
CA HIS A 232 49.69 28.79 -38.71
C HIS A 232 49.89 28.13 -37.33
N GLY A 233 49.62 26.83 -37.20
CA GLY A 233 49.77 26.10 -35.94
C GLY A 233 48.56 26.19 -35.00
N GLU A 234 47.52 26.94 -35.36
CA GLU A 234 46.25 27.00 -34.63
C GLU A 234 45.18 26.14 -35.31
N LYS A 235 44.33 25.51 -34.49
CA LYS A 235 43.16 24.74 -34.95
C LYS A 235 41.89 25.52 -34.66
N SER A 236 41.20 25.96 -35.70
CA SER A 236 39.90 26.63 -35.59
C SER A 236 38.76 25.69 -36.00
N VAL A 237 37.69 25.61 -35.21
CA VAL A 237 36.53 24.78 -35.55
C VAL A 237 35.54 25.60 -36.40
N ILE A 238 35.23 25.13 -37.61
CA ILE A 238 34.22 25.75 -38.47
C ILE A 238 32.83 25.28 -38.03
N ARG A 239 31.92 26.22 -37.80
CA ARG A 239 30.52 25.95 -37.41
C ARG A 239 29.57 26.85 -38.20
N GLY A 240 28.52 26.26 -38.77
CA GLY A 240 27.35 26.97 -39.29
C GLY A 240 26.25 27.01 -38.22
N LEU A 241 25.77 28.21 -37.91
CA LEU A 241 24.69 28.43 -36.94
C LEU A 241 23.38 28.67 -37.70
N GLY A 242 22.39 27.80 -37.49
CA GLY A 242 21.08 27.86 -38.15
C GLY A 242 19.94 27.36 -37.26
N LEU A 243 20.14 27.31 -35.94
CA LEU A 243 19.07 27.03 -34.99
C LEU A 243 18.17 28.24 -34.81
N ILE A 244 16.86 27.98 -34.72
CA ILE A 244 15.83 28.96 -34.35
C ILE A 244 16.04 29.39 -32.90
N GLN A 245 16.11 30.70 -32.64
CA GLN A 245 16.27 31.26 -31.27
C GLN A 245 15.07 32.10 -30.84
N SER A 246 14.35 32.70 -31.79
CA SER A 246 13.24 33.62 -31.54
C SER A 246 12.06 33.36 -32.48
N LEU A 247 10.89 33.90 -32.14
CA LEU A 247 9.72 33.88 -33.04
C LEU A 247 10.02 34.56 -34.39
N ARG A 248 10.82 35.63 -34.35
CA ARG A 248 11.22 36.38 -35.55
C ARG A 248 12.05 35.54 -36.52
N ASP A 249 12.83 34.57 -36.02
CA ASP A 249 13.58 33.67 -36.90
C ASP A 249 12.64 32.77 -37.69
N ILE A 250 11.58 32.26 -37.05
CA ILE A 250 10.54 31.44 -37.69
C ILE A 250 9.78 32.28 -38.73
N GLU A 251 9.39 33.50 -38.38
CA GLU A 251 8.69 34.43 -39.28
C GLU A 251 9.46 34.72 -40.57
N ASN A 252 10.80 34.74 -40.50
CA ASN A 252 11.70 35.06 -41.61
C ASN A 252 12.13 33.84 -42.43
N ILE A 253 11.61 32.63 -42.15
CA ILE A 253 11.87 31.46 -42.99
C ILE A 253 11.22 31.68 -44.35
N VAL A 254 12.02 31.55 -45.41
CA VAL A 254 11.57 31.70 -46.81
C VAL A 254 10.92 30.41 -47.28
N LEU A 255 9.65 30.48 -47.69
CA LEU A 255 8.86 29.36 -48.19
C LEU A 255 8.99 29.18 -49.69
N ARG A 256 8.94 30.29 -50.42
CA ARG A 256 9.01 30.30 -51.88
C ARG A 256 9.48 31.67 -52.37
N GLU A 257 9.95 31.73 -53.61
CA GLU A 257 10.30 32.98 -54.27
C GLU A 257 9.54 33.08 -55.60
N PHE A 258 9.12 34.29 -55.94
CA PHE A 258 8.45 34.64 -57.20
C PHE A 258 9.15 35.87 -57.79
N ASP A 259 9.83 35.71 -58.93
CA ASP A 259 10.44 36.80 -59.71
C ASP A 259 11.30 37.79 -58.86
N GLY A 260 12.13 37.26 -57.97
CA GLY A 260 13.00 38.01 -57.06
C GLY A 260 12.37 38.36 -55.71
N THR A 261 11.09 38.08 -55.50
CA THR A 261 10.36 38.42 -54.25
C THR A 261 10.13 37.17 -53.39
N PRO A 262 10.76 37.08 -52.21
CA PRO A 262 10.54 35.96 -51.29
C PRO A 262 9.20 36.07 -50.57
N VAL A 263 8.56 34.91 -50.37
CA VAL A 263 7.38 34.71 -49.51
C VAL A 263 7.84 34.00 -48.25
N TYR A 264 7.57 34.60 -47.11
CA TYR A 264 7.99 34.15 -45.79
C TYR A 264 6.87 33.41 -45.05
N VAL A 265 7.21 32.74 -43.94
CA VAL A 265 6.20 32.13 -43.05
C VAL A 265 5.20 33.18 -42.54
N ARG A 266 5.67 34.38 -42.17
CA ARG A 266 4.78 35.48 -41.73
C ARG A 266 3.73 35.91 -42.76
N ASP A 267 3.96 35.63 -44.05
CA ASP A 267 3.05 36.02 -45.12
C ASP A 267 1.89 35.02 -45.27
N VAL A 268 1.99 33.84 -44.67
CA VAL A 268 0.98 32.75 -44.75
C VAL A 268 0.50 32.22 -43.41
N ALA A 269 1.14 32.63 -42.31
CA ALA A 269 0.86 32.13 -40.96
C ALA A 269 1.15 33.17 -39.87
N GLU A 270 0.42 33.07 -38.76
CA GLU A 270 0.71 33.79 -37.52
C GLU A 270 1.66 32.94 -36.66
N VAL A 271 2.80 33.50 -36.26
CA VAL A 271 3.79 32.82 -35.40
C VAL A 271 3.66 33.35 -33.97
N ARG A 272 3.45 32.46 -33.00
CA ARG A 272 3.27 32.86 -31.60
C ARG A 272 3.72 31.80 -30.61
N PHE A 273 3.87 32.21 -29.35
CA PHE A 273 3.88 31.26 -28.24
C PHE A 273 2.46 30.77 -27.99
N GLY A 274 2.29 29.45 -27.96
CA GLY A 274 1.05 28.83 -27.54
C GLY A 274 1.33 27.70 -26.57
N GLU A 275 0.34 26.83 -26.45
CA GLU A 275 0.32 25.73 -25.51
C GLU A 275 0.12 24.38 -26.21
N ALA A 276 0.72 23.34 -25.63
CA ALA A 276 0.41 21.97 -26.02
C ALA A 276 -1.06 21.64 -25.82
N VAL A 277 -1.57 20.66 -26.59
CA VAL A 277 -2.90 20.10 -26.35
C VAL A 277 -2.93 19.54 -24.94
N ARG A 278 -3.82 20.09 -24.11
CA ARG A 278 -3.94 19.69 -22.72
C ARG A 278 -4.69 18.38 -22.62
N HIS A 279 -4.11 17.45 -21.85
CA HIS A 279 -4.77 16.21 -21.45
C HIS A 279 -5.14 16.18 -19.97
N GLY A 280 -4.82 17.26 -19.23
CA GLY A 280 -5.06 17.34 -17.81
C GLY A 280 -5.01 18.76 -17.24
N ALA A 281 -5.45 18.86 -16.00
CA ALA A 281 -5.51 20.11 -15.23
C ALA A 281 -5.33 19.80 -13.74
N VAL A 282 -4.96 20.81 -12.96
CA VAL A 282 -5.00 20.71 -11.48
C VAL A 282 -5.88 21.82 -10.95
N VAL A 283 -6.87 21.48 -10.13
CA VAL A 283 -7.80 22.43 -9.54
C VAL A 283 -7.62 22.47 -8.02
N TYR A 284 -7.56 23.68 -7.46
CA TYR A 284 -7.42 23.93 -6.03
C TYR A 284 -8.68 24.57 -5.44
N ASN A 285 -9.27 23.94 -4.42
CA ASN A 285 -10.42 24.40 -3.63
C ASN A 285 -11.65 24.88 -4.44
N GLY A 286 -11.80 24.42 -5.68
CA GLY A 286 -12.83 24.81 -6.62
C GLY A 286 -12.77 26.27 -7.04
N LYS A 287 -11.65 26.96 -6.77
CA LYS A 287 -11.46 28.38 -7.07
C LYS A 287 -10.65 28.60 -8.35
N ARG A 288 -9.50 27.94 -8.47
CA ARG A 288 -8.52 28.21 -9.54
C ARG A 288 -7.76 26.96 -9.98
N GLU A 289 -7.14 27.07 -11.15
CA GLU A 289 -6.17 26.09 -11.63
C GLU A 289 -4.77 26.37 -11.08
N VAL A 290 -3.96 25.32 -10.88
CA VAL A 290 -2.58 25.41 -10.38
C VAL A 290 -1.65 24.48 -11.15
N VAL A 291 -0.33 24.63 -10.93
CA VAL A 291 0.69 23.70 -11.41
C VAL A 291 1.18 22.86 -10.24
N SER A 292 1.20 21.54 -10.42
CA SER A 292 1.59 20.58 -9.38
C SER A 292 2.83 19.77 -9.75
N GLY A 293 3.63 19.44 -8.74
CA GLY A 293 4.70 18.45 -8.81
C GLY A 293 4.42 17.26 -7.89
N ILE A 294 4.66 16.05 -8.37
CA ILE A 294 4.49 14.79 -7.63
C ILE A 294 5.83 14.07 -7.62
N VAL A 295 6.40 13.88 -6.43
CA VAL A 295 7.69 13.21 -6.27
C VAL A 295 7.49 11.72 -6.06
N MET A 296 8.19 10.93 -6.90
CA MET A 296 8.15 9.47 -6.91
C MET A 296 9.39 8.89 -6.20
N LEU A 297 9.16 8.04 -5.21
CA LEU A 297 10.20 7.30 -4.50
C LEU A 297 10.66 6.09 -5.30
N LEU A 298 11.97 5.84 -5.29
CA LEU A 298 12.59 4.63 -5.79
C LEU A 298 12.12 3.43 -4.96
N ARG A 299 11.84 2.30 -5.62
CA ARG A 299 11.50 1.06 -4.91
C ARG A 299 12.60 0.66 -3.92
N GLY A 300 12.22 0.45 -2.65
CA GLY A 300 13.14 0.12 -1.55
C GLY A 300 13.81 1.33 -0.89
N GLY A 301 13.60 2.55 -1.40
CA GLY A 301 14.07 3.78 -0.77
C GLY A 301 13.33 4.12 0.52
N ASN A 302 13.90 5.00 1.34
CA ASN A 302 13.27 5.44 2.58
C ASN A 302 12.40 6.69 2.33
N ALA A 303 11.08 6.53 2.48
CA ALA A 303 10.12 7.61 2.24
C ALA A 303 10.36 8.84 3.14
N ARG A 304 10.71 8.63 4.41
CA ARG A 304 10.94 9.72 5.37
C ARG A 304 12.19 10.51 4.98
N ASP A 305 13.30 9.83 4.72
CA ASP A 305 14.58 10.47 4.39
C ASP A 305 14.49 11.25 3.08
N ALA A 306 13.79 10.69 2.08
CA ALA A 306 13.52 11.35 0.81
C ALA A 306 12.68 12.63 1.01
N VAL A 307 11.60 12.57 1.79
CA VAL A 307 10.75 13.75 2.06
C VAL A 307 11.48 14.82 2.88
N GLU A 308 12.26 14.43 3.89
CA GLU A 308 13.11 15.37 4.65
C GLU A 308 14.20 15.99 3.76
N GLY A 309 14.74 15.24 2.80
CA GLY A 309 15.65 15.74 1.77
C GLY A 309 14.97 16.75 0.83
N ILE A 310 13.75 16.45 0.38
CA ILE A 310 12.93 17.34 -0.46
C ILE A 310 12.64 18.65 0.27
N LYS A 311 12.19 18.59 1.54
CA LYS A 311 11.93 19.78 2.36
C LYS A 311 13.17 20.68 2.48
N ARG A 312 14.34 20.09 2.73
CA ARG A 312 15.62 20.85 2.77
C ARG A 312 15.93 21.54 1.44
N VAL A 313 15.72 20.86 0.31
CA VAL A 313 15.91 21.46 -1.03
C VAL A 313 14.88 22.57 -1.29
N VAL A 314 13.62 22.37 -0.90
CA VAL A 314 12.56 23.40 -1.00
C VAL A 314 12.91 24.63 -0.17
N ASP A 315 13.37 24.46 1.08
CA ASP A 315 13.82 25.55 1.95
C ASP A 315 15.04 26.29 1.37
N GLU A 316 15.94 25.57 0.70
CA GLU A 316 17.07 26.17 -0.02
C GLU A 316 16.62 26.99 -1.23
N ILE A 317 15.65 26.48 -2.01
CA ILE A 317 15.04 27.17 -3.16
C ILE A 317 14.41 28.49 -2.72
N HIS A 318 13.65 28.49 -1.60
CA HIS A 318 13.05 29.70 -1.05
C HIS A 318 14.11 30.67 -0.52
N ARG A 319 15.11 30.19 0.24
CA ARG A 319 16.18 31.06 0.79
C ARG A 319 17.05 31.70 -0.29
N LYS A 320 17.33 30.98 -1.37
CA LYS A 320 18.15 31.49 -2.49
C LYS A 320 17.36 32.34 -3.49
N GLY A 321 16.04 32.48 -3.33
CA GLY A 321 15.20 33.23 -4.25
C GLY A 321 15.23 32.68 -5.68
N VAL A 322 15.36 31.36 -5.83
CA VAL A 322 15.46 30.71 -7.17
C VAL A 322 14.18 30.88 -7.96
N LEU A 323 13.04 30.95 -7.27
CA LEU A 323 11.74 31.15 -7.89
C LEU A 323 11.43 32.65 -8.06
N PRO A 324 11.10 33.11 -9.27
CA PRO A 324 10.74 34.51 -9.51
C PRO A 324 9.39 34.86 -8.87
N GLY A 325 9.17 36.15 -8.57
CA GLY A 325 7.86 36.67 -8.18
C GLY A 325 7.32 36.18 -6.83
N ASN A 326 8.20 35.81 -5.88
CA ASN A 326 7.82 35.27 -4.57
C ASN A 326 6.92 34.01 -4.65
N LEU A 327 7.06 33.20 -5.70
CA LEU A 327 6.36 31.92 -5.80
C LEU A 327 6.79 30.98 -4.66
N THR A 328 5.80 30.37 -4.00
CA THR A 328 5.99 29.42 -2.91
C THR A 328 5.56 28.00 -3.33
N ILE A 329 6.22 27.01 -2.73
CA ILE A 329 5.90 25.59 -2.92
C ILE A 329 5.02 25.18 -1.75
N LYS A 330 3.78 24.77 -2.01
CA LYS A 330 2.82 24.36 -0.98
C LYS A 330 2.54 22.86 -1.08
N PRO A 331 2.92 22.06 -0.07
CA PRO A 331 2.55 20.65 -0.04
C PRO A 331 1.05 20.50 0.24
N PHE A 332 0.42 19.58 -0.46
CA PHE A 332 -0.95 19.15 -0.18
C PHE A 332 -1.04 17.66 0.20
N TYR A 333 0.04 16.91 -0.01
CA TYR A 333 0.19 15.54 0.47
C TYR A 333 1.63 15.30 0.91
N ASP A 334 1.81 14.83 2.14
CA ASP A 334 3.09 14.53 2.77
C ASP A 334 3.01 13.17 3.45
N ARG A 335 3.67 12.16 2.86
CA ARG A 335 3.66 10.80 3.41
C ARG A 335 4.44 10.69 4.72
N ALA A 336 5.47 11.53 4.94
CA ALA A 336 6.27 11.47 6.16
C ALA A 336 5.47 11.93 7.38
N GLU A 337 4.51 12.86 7.21
CA GLU A 337 3.59 13.25 8.29
C GLU A 337 2.69 12.09 8.69
N LEU A 338 2.09 11.39 7.71
CA LEU A 338 1.25 10.22 7.96
C LEU A 338 2.04 9.10 8.67
N ILE A 339 3.23 8.78 8.17
CA ILE A 339 4.14 7.80 8.77
C ILE A 339 4.44 8.19 10.23
N SER A 340 4.79 9.45 10.48
CA SER A 340 5.13 9.91 11.82
C SER A 340 3.95 9.79 12.78
N LYS A 341 2.74 10.20 12.38
CA LYS A 341 1.52 10.05 13.21
C LYS A 341 1.19 8.59 13.50
N ALA A 342 1.30 7.73 12.50
CA ALA A 342 1.01 6.30 12.63
C ALA A 342 1.96 5.63 13.63
N LEU A 343 3.26 5.89 13.50
CA LEU A 343 4.27 5.32 14.40
C LEU A 343 4.19 5.92 15.80
N ASN A 344 3.85 7.20 15.94
CA ASN A 344 3.71 7.83 17.25
C ASN A 344 2.53 7.21 18.02
N THR A 345 1.45 6.84 17.33
CA THR A 345 0.32 6.10 17.91
C THR A 345 0.78 4.75 18.46
N VAL A 346 1.53 3.97 17.67
CA VAL A 346 2.05 2.67 18.12
C VAL A 346 3.10 2.84 19.23
N TYR A 347 3.95 3.87 19.15
CA TYR A 347 4.97 4.17 20.15
C TYR A 347 4.36 4.54 21.51
N LEU A 348 3.33 5.38 21.52
CA LEU A 348 2.61 5.74 22.74
C LEU A 348 1.94 4.50 23.34
N ALA A 349 1.24 3.70 22.52
CA ALA A 349 0.64 2.44 22.97
C ALA A 349 1.69 1.45 23.51
N LEU A 350 2.89 1.39 22.89
CA LEU A 350 4.02 0.60 23.35
C LEU A 350 4.51 1.05 24.74
N LEU A 351 4.73 2.35 24.92
CA LEU A 351 5.17 2.92 26.19
C LEU A 351 4.14 2.75 27.30
N GLU A 352 2.86 2.99 27.01
CA GLU A 352 1.75 2.75 27.93
C GLU A 352 1.68 1.28 28.31
N GLY A 353 1.82 0.37 27.33
CA GLY A 353 1.89 -1.07 27.56
C GLY A 353 3.04 -1.46 28.48
N ILE A 354 4.26 -0.96 28.22
CA ILE A 354 5.42 -1.16 29.10
C ILE A 354 5.14 -0.63 30.51
N GLY A 355 4.58 0.58 30.62
CA GLY A 355 4.23 1.19 31.89
C GLY A 355 3.23 0.34 32.69
N LEU A 356 2.19 -0.16 32.04
CA LEU A 356 1.19 -1.05 32.65
C LEU A 356 1.78 -2.40 33.05
N VAL A 357 2.63 -3.00 32.21
CA VAL A 357 3.34 -4.24 32.55
C VAL A 357 4.22 -4.04 33.77
N VAL A 358 5.01 -2.97 33.81
CA VAL A 358 5.86 -2.63 34.96
C VAL A 358 5.01 -2.43 36.22
N LEU A 359 3.87 -1.72 36.13
CA LEU A 359 2.95 -1.53 37.25
C LEU A 359 2.45 -2.88 37.82
N VAL A 360 2.05 -3.82 36.95
CA VAL A 360 1.64 -5.17 37.37
C VAL A 360 2.78 -5.93 38.04
N LEU A 361 4.00 -5.85 37.49
CA LEU A 361 5.17 -6.48 38.08
C LEU A 361 5.43 -5.98 39.50
N PHE A 362 5.35 -4.66 39.74
CA PHE A 362 5.48 -4.08 41.07
C PHE A 362 4.36 -4.53 42.02
N LEU A 363 3.11 -4.59 41.54
CA LEU A 363 1.95 -5.01 42.33
C LEU A 363 2.06 -6.49 42.76
N PHE A 364 2.45 -7.37 41.83
CA PHE A 364 2.46 -8.81 42.09
C PHE A 364 3.73 -9.28 42.78
N LEU A 365 4.94 -8.79 42.44
CA LEU A 365 6.21 -9.28 42.99
C LEU A 365 6.47 -8.83 44.43
N GLY A 366 5.95 -7.67 44.86
CA GLY A 366 6.09 -7.15 46.22
C GLY A 366 7.52 -6.73 46.62
N ASN A 367 8.54 -7.26 45.96
CA ASN A 367 9.93 -6.89 46.10
C ASN A 367 10.37 -6.01 44.92
N VAL A 368 10.68 -4.75 45.23
CA VAL A 368 11.17 -3.75 44.27
C VAL A 368 12.35 -4.26 43.45
N ARG A 369 13.24 -5.06 44.03
CA ARG A 369 14.42 -5.58 43.32
C ARG A 369 14.06 -6.63 42.29
N SER A 370 13.16 -7.56 42.62
CA SER A 370 12.66 -8.56 41.68
C SER A 370 11.97 -7.88 40.49
N ALA A 371 11.14 -6.86 40.76
CA ALA A 371 10.48 -6.07 39.72
C ALA A 371 11.49 -5.31 38.85
N LEU A 372 12.54 -4.72 39.43
CA LEU A 372 13.60 -4.03 38.67
C LEU A 372 14.40 -4.98 37.76
N ILE A 373 14.67 -6.21 38.18
CA ILE A 373 15.37 -7.21 37.33
C ILE A 373 14.54 -7.52 36.08
N VAL A 374 13.25 -7.80 36.26
CA VAL A 374 12.33 -8.10 35.15
C VAL A 374 12.14 -6.86 34.26
N THR A 375 12.05 -5.68 34.86
CA THR A 375 11.94 -4.41 34.12
C THR A 375 13.20 -4.15 33.28
N ALA A 376 14.40 -4.41 33.80
CA ALA A 376 15.64 -4.26 33.04
C ALA A 376 15.70 -5.18 31.82
N THR A 377 15.19 -6.42 31.95
CA THR A 377 15.10 -7.37 30.84
C THR A 377 14.04 -6.94 29.82
N LEU A 378 12.89 -6.43 30.29
CA LEU A 378 11.84 -5.85 29.45
C LEU A 378 12.33 -4.65 28.64
N ILE A 379 13.20 -3.79 29.18
CA ILE A 379 13.76 -2.64 28.45
C ILE A 379 14.84 -3.10 27.45
N THR A 380 15.68 -4.05 27.84
CA THR A 380 16.80 -4.50 27.00
C THR A 380 16.34 -5.30 25.77
N ALA A 381 15.26 -6.08 25.90
CA ALA A 381 14.80 -6.98 24.83
C ALA A 381 14.33 -6.23 23.55
N PRO A 382 13.51 -5.16 23.62
CA PRO A 382 13.14 -4.38 22.45
C PRO A 382 14.34 -3.76 21.73
N PHE A 383 15.32 -3.21 22.47
CA PHE A 383 16.54 -2.65 21.87
C PHE A 383 17.38 -3.70 21.14
N ALA A 384 17.53 -4.88 21.75
CA ALA A 384 18.20 -6.01 21.08
C ALA A 384 17.43 -6.46 19.82
N THR A 385 16.09 -6.44 19.86
CA THR A 385 15.23 -6.79 18.73
C THR A 385 15.43 -5.81 17.57
N LEU A 386 15.41 -4.50 17.83
CA LEU A 386 15.64 -3.46 16.81
C LEU A 386 17.02 -3.58 16.15
N LEU A 387 18.04 -3.95 16.93
CA LEU A 387 19.38 -4.19 16.40
C LEU A 387 19.42 -5.36 15.41
N ILE A 388 18.78 -6.47 15.73
CA ILE A 388 18.70 -7.63 14.82
C ILE A 388 17.82 -7.31 13.62
N MET A 389 16.68 -6.63 13.81
CA MET A 389 15.81 -6.20 12.70
C MET A 389 16.58 -5.40 11.66
N LYS A 390 17.42 -4.46 12.10
CA LYS A 390 18.27 -3.67 11.20
C LYS A 390 19.26 -4.54 10.41
N GLN A 391 19.88 -5.55 11.05
CA GLN A 391 20.82 -6.45 10.36
C GLN A 391 20.15 -7.38 9.35
N VAL A 392 18.91 -7.78 9.62
CA VAL A 392 18.10 -8.62 8.71
C VAL A 392 17.45 -7.79 7.60
N GLY A 393 17.45 -6.45 7.71
CA GLY A 393 16.85 -5.54 6.72
C GLY A 393 15.33 -5.40 6.86
N ILE A 394 14.77 -5.70 8.04
CA ILE A 394 13.34 -5.50 8.32
C ILE A 394 13.11 -4.02 8.65
N THR A 395 12.22 -3.36 7.91
CA THR A 395 11.86 -1.96 8.16
C THR A 395 11.01 -1.82 9.42
N ALA A 396 11.11 -0.69 10.10
CA ALA A 396 10.22 -0.31 11.19
C ALA A 396 8.91 0.26 10.62
N ASN A 397 7.87 -0.57 10.61
CA ASN A 397 6.53 -0.21 10.17
C ASN A 397 5.46 -0.63 11.19
N LEU A 398 4.19 -0.31 10.91
CA LEU A 398 3.06 -0.63 11.79
C LEU A 398 2.98 -2.13 12.12
N MET A 399 3.26 -3.01 11.16
CA MET A 399 3.21 -4.46 11.36
C MET A 399 4.38 -4.96 12.22
N SER A 400 5.61 -4.51 11.94
CA SER A 400 6.77 -4.92 12.74
C SER A 400 6.72 -4.34 14.15
N LEU A 401 6.35 -3.06 14.32
CA LEU A 401 6.23 -2.43 15.64
C LEU A 401 5.02 -2.96 16.41
N GLY A 402 3.92 -3.25 15.72
CA GLY A 402 2.79 -3.99 16.30
C GLY A 402 3.25 -5.35 16.82
N GLY A 403 4.07 -6.08 16.06
CA GLY A 403 4.70 -7.33 16.50
C GLY A 403 5.55 -7.17 17.75
N LEU A 404 6.35 -6.11 17.81
CA LEU A 404 7.13 -5.77 18.99
C LEU A 404 6.24 -5.46 20.20
N ALA A 405 5.15 -4.71 20.00
CA ALA A 405 4.17 -4.40 21.03
C ALA A 405 3.47 -5.64 21.58
N ILE A 406 3.09 -6.55 20.69
CA ILE A 406 2.50 -7.84 21.08
C ILE A 406 3.52 -8.70 21.83
N ALA A 407 4.76 -8.71 21.36
CA ALA A 407 5.81 -9.49 21.98
C ALA A 407 6.12 -9.03 23.41
N ILE A 408 5.96 -7.75 23.78
CA ILE A 408 6.24 -7.23 25.14
C ILE A 408 5.50 -8.01 26.22
N GLY A 409 4.22 -8.31 26.00
CA GLY A 409 3.41 -9.06 26.96
C GLY A 409 3.96 -10.46 27.23
N MET A 410 4.61 -11.07 26.23
CA MET A 410 5.20 -12.42 26.28
C MET A 410 6.71 -12.42 26.60
N MET A 411 7.41 -11.32 26.30
CA MET A 411 8.86 -11.17 26.50
C MET A 411 9.24 -11.26 27.98
N VAL A 412 8.33 -10.90 28.87
CA VAL A 412 8.59 -10.94 30.31
C VAL A 412 8.37 -12.32 30.92
N ASP A 413 7.64 -13.22 30.26
CA ASP A 413 7.22 -14.51 30.86
C ASP A 413 8.41 -15.34 31.34
N GLY A 414 9.44 -15.51 30.51
CA GLY A 414 10.64 -16.26 30.87
C GLY A 414 11.37 -15.64 32.07
N SER A 415 11.56 -14.32 32.06
CA SER A 415 12.22 -13.58 33.13
C SER A 415 11.40 -13.58 34.42
N ILE A 416 10.08 -13.47 34.35
CA ILE A 416 9.17 -13.58 35.49
C ILE A 416 9.32 -14.96 36.14
N VAL A 417 9.21 -16.04 35.36
CA VAL A 417 9.29 -17.42 35.87
C VAL A 417 10.67 -17.68 36.50
N MET A 418 11.74 -17.21 35.87
CA MET A 418 13.10 -17.32 36.40
C MET A 418 13.30 -16.55 37.71
N VAL A 419 12.96 -15.26 37.73
CA VAL A 419 13.16 -14.40 38.91
C VAL A 419 12.26 -14.82 40.07
N GLU A 420 11.02 -15.22 39.80
CA GLU A 420 10.09 -15.71 40.84
C GLU A 420 10.58 -17.03 41.44
N ASN A 421 11.09 -17.97 40.62
CA ASN A 421 11.62 -19.22 41.17
C ASN A 421 12.86 -18.98 42.05
N ILE A 422 13.77 -18.11 41.60
CA ILE A 422 14.94 -17.68 42.37
C ILE A 422 14.50 -17.01 43.68
N PHE A 423 13.53 -16.10 43.64
CA PHE A 423 13.02 -15.41 44.82
C PHE A 423 12.40 -16.37 45.83
N ARG A 424 11.56 -17.30 45.36
CA ARG A 424 10.93 -18.33 46.19
C ARG A 424 11.96 -19.19 46.91
N MET A 425 12.97 -19.69 46.19
CA MET A 425 13.97 -20.59 46.76
C MET A 425 14.88 -19.88 47.77
N LEU A 426 15.20 -18.60 47.53
CA LEU A 426 15.92 -17.74 48.49
C LEU A 426 15.11 -17.40 49.75
N SER A 427 13.78 -17.49 49.68
CA SER A 427 12.87 -17.15 50.78
C SER A 427 12.69 -18.28 51.82
N GLY A 428 13.00 -19.52 51.44
CA GLY A 428 12.78 -20.72 52.25
C GLY A 428 14.04 -21.31 52.92
N GLN A 429 15.22 -20.71 52.73
CA GLN A 429 16.50 -21.26 53.23
C GLN A 429 17.19 -20.39 54.29
N ALA A 430 18.04 -21.03 55.11
CA ALA A 430 18.79 -20.41 56.20
C ALA A 430 19.85 -19.38 55.70
N ARG A 431 20.25 -18.46 56.58
CA ARG A 431 21.17 -17.34 56.25
C ARG A 431 22.58 -17.76 55.81
N ASP A 432 23.00 -19.02 56.01
CA ASP A 432 24.38 -19.49 55.76
C ASP A 432 24.66 -20.16 54.40
N SER A 433 23.67 -20.44 53.57
CA SER A 433 23.90 -21.11 52.26
C SER A 433 24.53 -20.20 51.18
N ASP A 434 25.35 -20.74 50.27
CA ASP A 434 25.97 -19.92 49.20
C ASP A 434 24.90 -19.38 48.23
N LEU A 435 24.76 -18.04 48.18
CA LEU A 435 23.75 -17.35 47.37
C LEU A 435 23.90 -17.67 45.88
N ASN A 436 25.12 -17.86 45.38
CA ASN A 436 25.35 -18.17 43.97
C ASN A 436 24.95 -19.59 43.62
N GLN A 437 25.20 -20.54 44.53
CA GLN A 437 24.81 -21.92 44.36
C GLN A 437 23.28 -22.06 44.39
N LEU A 438 22.61 -21.36 45.31
CA LEU A 438 21.16 -21.23 45.37
C LEU A 438 20.55 -20.66 44.09
N VAL A 439 21.09 -19.55 43.58
CA VAL A 439 20.62 -18.95 42.31
C VAL A 439 20.83 -19.91 41.14
N LYS A 440 21.95 -20.64 41.10
CA LYS A 440 22.24 -21.63 40.08
C LYS A 440 21.21 -22.77 40.09
N GLU A 441 20.95 -23.36 41.26
CA GLU A 441 19.98 -24.45 41.42
C GLU A 441 18.57 -23.99 41.06
N ALA A 442 18.15 -22.80 41.50
CA ALA A 442 16.83 -22.25 41.20
C ALA A 442 16.67 -21.94 39.71
N ALA A 443 17.69 -21.38 39.07
CA ALA A 443 17.67 -21.10 37.64
C ALA A 443 17.66 -22.41 36.82
N ALA A 444 18.43 -23.43 37.22
CA ALA A 444 18.49 -24.71 36.53
C ALA A 444 17.14 -25.45 36.54
N GLU A 445 16.40 -25.37 37.63
CA GLU A 445 15.07 -25.99 37.78
C GLU A 445 14.07 -25.50 36.72
N VAL A 446 14.04 -24.19 36.44
CA VAL A 446 13.05 -23.59 35.53
C VAL A 446 13.58 -23.25 34.14
N ALA A 447 14.89 -23.31 33.90
CA ALA A 447 15.49 -23.03 32.60
C ALA A 447 14.92 -23.93 31.49
N ARG A 448 14.77 -25.24 31.75
CA ARG A 448 14.26 -26.19 30.75
C ARG A 448 12.80 -25.88 30.37
N PRO A 449 11.84 -25.79 31.31
CA PRO A 449 10.46 -25.38 30.99
C PRO A 449 10.36 -24.03 30.25
N VAL A 450 11.17 -23.04 30.64
CA VAL A 450 11.16 -21.70 30.00
C VAL A 450 11.62 -21.78 28.55
N ILE A 451 12.73 -22.49 28.26
CA ILE A 451 13.23 -22.66 26.89
C ILE A 451 12.20 -23.34 26.00
N PHE A 452 11.63 -24.46 26.46
CA PHE A 452 10.62 -25.18 25.69
C PHE A 452 9.36 -24.34 25.48
N GLY A 453 8.90 -23.66 26.53
CA GLY A 453 7.74 -22.77 26.46
C GLY A 453 7.92 -21.64 25.44
N THR A 454 9.02 -20.89 25.53
CA THR A 454 9.29 -19.79 24.59
C THR A 454 9.55 -20.30 23.17
N THR A 455 10.22 -21.45 23.02
CA THR A 455 10.43 -22.08 21.70
C THR A 455 9.12 -22.51 21.06
N ILE A 456 8.16 -23.04 21.83
CA ILE A 456 6.82 -23.36 21.33
C ILE A 456 6.15 -22.09 20.78
N ILE A 457 6.20 -20.97 21.52
CA ILE A 457 5.64 -19.70 21.03
C ILE A 457 6.32 -19.28 19.71
N ILE A 458 7.66 -19.31 19.63
CA ILE A 458 8.39 -18.97 18.39
C ILE A 458 7.96 -19.86 17.23
N VAL A 459 7.88 -21.17 17.45
CA VAL A 459 7.52 -22.15 16.43
C VAL A 459 6.06 -21.99 15.98
N VAL A 460 5.16 -21.52 16.84
CA VAL A 460 3.76 -21.23 16.50
C VAL A 460 3.63 -20.12 15.45
N PHE A 461 4.61 -19.21 15.36
CA PHE A 461 4.65 -18.17 14.32
C PHE A 461 5.33 -18.64 13.02
N LEU A 462 6.08 -19.74 13.02
CA LEU A 462 6.78 -20.24 11.81
C LEU A 462 5.81 -20.51 10.63
N PRO A 463 4.62 -21.10 10.83
CA PRO A 463 3.69 -21.37 9.74
C PRO A 463 3.15 -20.10 9.06
N LEU A 464 3.15 -18.95 9.74
CA LEU A 464 2.77 -17.67 9.14
C LEU A 464 3.77 -17.20 8.08
N LEU A 465 5.04 -17.61 8.17
CA LEU A 465 6.03 -17.35 7.12
C LEU A 465 5.75 -18.12 5.82
N SER A 466 4.79 -19.04 5.83
CA SER A 466 4.35 -19.77 4.63
C SER A 466 3.24 -19.05 3.85
N LEU A 467 2.75 -17.91 4.35
CA LEU A 467 1.86 -17.02 3.59
C LEU A 467 2.62 -16.45 2.39
N GLN A 468 1.95 -16.38 1.24
CA GLN A 468 2.56 -15.95 -0.03
C GLN A 468 1.96 -14.60 -0.48
N GLY A 469 2.50 -13.99 -1.53
CA GLY A 469 1.89 -12.79 -2.11
C GLY A 469 1.78 -11.60 -1.16
N VAL A 470 0.63 -10.91 -1.21
CA VAL A 470 0.38 -9.66 -0.49
C VAL A 470 0.31 -9.93 1.01
N GLU A 471 -0.43 -10.98 1.40
CA GLU A 471 -0.56 -11.41 2.79
C GLU A 471 0.79 -11.81 3.39
N GLY A 472 1.64 -12.52 2.64
CA GLY A 472 2.99 -12.85 3.09
C GLY A 472 3.86 -11.60 3.31
N LYS A 473 3.89 -10.68 2.34
CA LYS A 473 4.69 -9.44 2.47
C LYS A 473 4.20 -8.54 3.59
N MET A 474 2.89 -8.53 3.87
CA MET A 474 2.32 -7.72 4.94
C MET A 474 2.55 -8.31 6.34
N PHE A 475 2.41 -9.63 6.52
CA PHE A 475 2.44 -10.27 7.83
C PHE A 475 3.75 -10.98 8.19
N SER A 476 4.64 -11.23 7.22
CA SER A 476 5.98 -11.78 7.54
C SER A 476 6.81 -10.85 8.44
N PRO A 477 6.84 -9.50 8.27
CA PRO A 477 7.56 -8.63 9.19
C PRO A 477 7.05 -8.75 10.63
N LEU A 478 5.73 -8.87 10.81
CA LEU A 478 5.10 -9.09 12.11
C LEU A 478 5.61 -10.38 12.77
N ALA A 479 5.59 -11.50 12.04
CA ALA A 479 6.04 -12.80 12.53
C ALA A 479 7.55 -12.79 12.86
N TYR A 480 8.39 -12.25 11.97
CA TYR A 480 9.83 -12.13 12.21
C TYR A 480 10.14 -11.29 13.45
N THR A 481 9.48 -10.13 13.61
CA THR A 481 9.72 -9.30 14.79
C THR A 481 9.35 -10.01 16.08
N ILE A 482 8.22 -10.73 16.13
CA ILE A 482 7.84 -11.52 17.32
C ILE A 482 8.86 -12.64 17.59
N MET A 483 9.26 -13.39 16.56
CA MET A 483 10.23 -14.47 16.72
C MET A 483 11.59 -13.97 17.22
N ILE A 484 12.09 -12.88 16.64
CA ILE A 484 13.35 -12.24 17.06
C ILE A 484 13.22 -11.72 18.49
N ALA A 485 12.11 -11.03 18.80
CA ALA A 485 11.80 -10.52 20.13
C ALA A 485 11.83 -11.60 21.21
N LEU A 486 11.17 -12.73 20.96
CA LEU A 486 11.12 -13.86 21.89
C LEU A 486 12.47 -14.56 22.02
N MET A 487 13.25 -14.64 20.93
CA MET A 487 14.63 -15.16 20.98
C MET A 487 15.56 -14.26 21.81
N CYS A 488 15.45 -12.94 21.64
CA CYS A 488 16.16 -11.96 22.45
C CYS A 488 15.74 -12.05 23.92
N SER A 489 14.44 -12.10 24.20
CA SER A 489 13.90 -12.27 25.55
C SER A 489 14.37 -13.57 26.20
N LEU A 490 14.32 -14.70 25.50
CA LEU A 490 14.79 -15.99 26.02
C LEU A 490 16.28 -15.93 26.39
N THR A 491 17.09 -15.35 25.51
CA THR A 491 18.53 -15.16 25.76
C THR A 491 18.75 -14.27 26.98
N LEU A 492 18.06 -13.13 27.07
CA LEU A 492 18.18 -12.24 28.22
C LEU A 492 17.68 -12.89 29.52
N SER A 493 16.61 -13.68 29.47
CA SER A 493 16.07 -14.41 30.61
C SER A 493 17.05 -15.46 31.17
N LEU A 494 17.81 -16.14 30.31
CA LEU A 494 18.76 -17.19 30.74
C LEU A 494 20.10 -16.63 31.18
N PHE A 495 20.57 -15.55 30.54
CA PHE A 495 21.89 -14.99 30.78
C PHE A 495 21.85 -13.79 31.74
N LEU A 496 20.96 -12.82 31.52
CA LEU A 496 20.94 -11.57 32.28
C LEU A 496 20.17 -11.69 33.60
N SER A 497 18.99 -12.34 33.61
CA SER A 497 18.15 -12.42 34.82
C SER A 497 18.86 -13.09 36.02
N PRO A 498 19.56 -14.24 35.89
CA PRO A 498 20.30 -14.85 37.01
C PRO A 498 21.46 -14.00 37.52
N VAL A 499 22.13 -13.28 36.62
CA VAL A 499 23.25 -12.40 36.98
C VAL A 499 22.76 -11.19 37.77
N LEU A 500 21.69 -10.54 37.32
CA LEU A 500 21.09 -9.43 38.05
C LEU A 500 20.49 -9.89 39.39
N ALA A 501 19.91 -11.09 39.44
CA ALA A 501 19.44 -11.71 40.68
C ALA A 501 20.57 -11.93 41.68
N SER A 502 21.71 -12.51 41.26
CA SER A 502 22.85 -12.74 42.16
C SER A 502 23.52 -11.45 42.66
N LEU A 503 23.44 -10.35 41.90
CA LEU A 503 23.98 -9.05 42.29
C LEU A 503 23.06 -8.26 43.25
N THR A 504 21.74 -8.38 43.11
CA THR A 504 20.79 -7.45 43.75
C THR A 504 19.91 -8.09 44.84
N MET A 505 19.63 -9.40 44.76
CA MET A 505 18.73 -10.07 45.70
C MET A 505 19.41 -10.33 47.06
N ARG A 506 18.61 -10.28 48.13
CA ARG A 506 19.04 -10.59 49.51
C ARG A 506 18.12 -11.66 50.09
N LYS A 507 18.65 -12.47 51.02
CA LYS A 507 17.89 -13.48 51.77
C LYS A 507 16.88 -12.78 52.70
N GLY A 508 15.61 -13.18 52.67
CA GLY A 508 14.54 -12.56 53.46
C GLY A 508 13.22 -13.34 53.40
N SER A 509 12.26 -13.01 54.28
CA SER A 509 10.97 -13.71 54.40
C SER A 509 10.07 -13.48 53.19
N GLY A 510 9.81 -14.55 52.43
CA GLY A 510 8.90 -14.53 51.28
C GLY A 510 7.45 -14.56 51.71
N GLU A 511 6.91 -13.42 52.14
CA GLU A 511 5.46 -13.29 52.31
C GLU A 511 4.79 -12.95 50.96
N ASP A 512 3.66 -13.61 50.69
CA ASP A 512 2.76 -13.21 49.62
C ASP A 512 2.30 -11.75 49.81
N THR A 513 2.25 -10.98 48.72
CA THR A 513 1.67 -9.63 48.75
C THR A 513 0.19 -9.67 49.16
N PHE A 514 -0.31 -8.55 49.70
CA PHE A 514 -1.70 -8.43 50.14
C PHE A 514 -2.69 -8.83 49.03
N ALA A 515 -2.44 -8.40 47.79
CA ALA A 515 -3.25 -8.77 46.62
C ALA A 515 -3.27 -10.28 46.38
N VAL A 516 -2.12 -10.94 46.41
CA VAL A 516 -2.01 -12.40 46.17
C VAL A 516 -2.69 -13.20 47.28
N ARG A 517 -2.55 -12.79 48.55
CA ARG A 517 -3.24 -13.43 49.68
C ARG A 517 -4.77 -13.38 49.52
N TRP A 518 -5.31 -12.24 49.10
CA TRP A 518 -6.74 -12.06 48.90
C TRP A 518 -7.26 -12.93 47.74
N ILE A 519 -6.53 -12.94 46.62
CA ILE A 519 -6.86 -13.78 45.45
C ILE A 519 -6.80 -15.28 45.81
N LYS A 520 -5.76 -15.74 46.52
CA LYS A 520 -5.64 -17.14 46.97
C LYS A 520 -6.81 -17.55 47.89
N LYS A 521 -7.26 -16.65 48.78
CA LYS A 521 -8.38 -16.91 49.70
C LYS A 521 -9.70 -17.14 48.95
N GLY A 522 -9.93 -16.38 47.86
CA GLY A 522 -11.10 -16.58 46.99
C GLY A 522 -10.96 -17.75 46.01
N TYR A 523 -9.76 -18.01 45.51
CA TYR A 523 -9.51 -19.05 44.51
C TYR A 523 -9.57 -20.48 45.09
N LYS A 524 -9.04 -20.71 46.30
CA LYS A 524 -9.02 -22.04 46.95
C LYS A 524 -10.42 -22.71 47.03
N PRO A 525 -11.49 -22.04 47.50
CA PRO A 525 -12.83 -22.65 47.55
C PRO A 525 -13.40 -22.92 46.15
N VAL A 526 -13.15 -22.04 45.18
CA VAL A 526 -13.62 -22.22 43.79
C VAL A 526 -12.92 -23.41 43.11
N LEU A 527 -11.61 -23.55 43.31
CA LEU A 527 -10.83 -24.65 42.79
C LEU A 527 -11.27 -26.00 43.38
N THR A 528 -11.41 -26.07 44.71
CA THR A 528 -11.85 -27.29 45.39
C THR A 528 -13.27 -27.70 44.99
N TRP A 529 -14.18 -26.73 44.82
CA TRP A 529 -15.51 -26.99 44.27
C TRP A 529 -15.46 -27.50 42.82
N SER A 530 -14.59 -26.92 41.99
CA SER A 530 -14.43 -27.28 40.57
C SER A 530 -13.92 -28.72 40.41
N ILE A 531 -12.93 -29.12 41.23
CA ILE A 531 -12.39 -30.49 41.25
C ILE A 531 -13.47 -31.48 41.71
N ALA A 532 -14.26 -31.13 42.73
CA ALA A 532 -15.36 -31.97 43.22
C ALA A 532 -16.50 -32.13 42.19
N HIS A 533 -16.83 -31.08 41.43
CA HIS A 533 -17.91 -31.04 40.44
C HIS A 533 -17.41 -31.03 38.99
N ARG A 534 -16.32 -31.76 38.70
CA ARG A 534 -15.62 -31.76 37.39
C ARG A 534 -16.52 -31.96 36.16
N VAL A 535 -17.58 -32.77 36.26
CA VAL A 535 -18.53 -32.99 35.15
C VAL A 535 -19.33 -31.73 34.84
N VAL A 536 -19.76 -30.99 35.87
CA VAL A 536 -20.50 -29.73 35.71
C VAL A 536 -19.60 -28.68 35.06
N VAL A 537 -18.36 -28.53 35.54
CA VAL A 537 -17.37 -27.59 34.99
C VAL A 537 -17.10 -27.87 33.52
N LEU A 538 -16.95 -29.15 33.15
CA LEU A 538 -16.74 -29.54 31.77
C LEU A 538 -17.97 -29.28 30.89
N ILE A 539 -19.18 -29.62 31.35
CA ILE A 539 -20.42 -29.33 30.61
C ILE A 539 -20.57 -27.83 30.37
N VAL A 540 -20.37 -26.99 31.41
CA VAL A 540 -20.44 -25.53 31.27
C VAL A 540 -19.42 -25.03 30.26
N SER A 541 -18.18 -25.50 30.32
CA SER A 541 -17.13 -25.12 29.38
C SER A 541 -17.46 -25.55 27.95
N LEU A 542 -18.08 -26.72 27.77
CA LEU A 542 -18.48 -27.24 26.46
C LEU A 542 -19.70 -26.50 25.89
N VAL A 543 -20.64 -26.07 26.75
CA VAL A 543 -21.77 -25.21 26.37
C VAL A 543 -21.27 -23.83 25.94
N LEU A 544 -20.33 -23.23 26.69
CA LEU A 544 -19.70 -21.96 26.31
C LEU A 544 -18.95 -22.09 24.97
N LEU A 545 -18.24 -23.22 24.77
CA LEU A 545 -17.58 -23.51 23.50
C LEU A 545 -18.60 -23.59 22.36
N ALA A 546 -19.65 -24.40 22.50
CA ALA A 546 -20.71 -24.54 21.51
C ALA A 546 -21.41 -23.20 21.22
N GLY A 547 -21.68 -22.40 22.26
CA GLY A 547 -22.23 -21.05 22.13
C GLY A 547 -21.32 -20.12 21.34
N SER A 548 -20.02 -20.11 21.61
CA SER A 548 -19.06 -19.30 20.84
C SER A 548 -18.97 -19.75 19.37
N LEU A 549 -18.96 -21.07 19.12
CA LEU A 549 -18.95 -21.61 17.76
C LEU A 549 -20.24 -21.31 17.00
N ALA A 550 -21.38 -21.17 17.70
CA ALA A 550 -22.64 -20.74 17.11
C ALA A 550 -22.62 -19.25 16.71
N VAL A 551 -21.82 -18.41 17.38
CA VAL A 551 -21.62 -16.99 17.04
C VAL A 551 -20.67 -16.83 15.84
N PHE A 552 -19.75 -17.78 15.62
CA PHE A 552 -18.72 -17.71 14.57
C PHE A 552 -19.24 -17.36 13.15
N PRO A 553 -20.36 -17.93 12.64
CA PRO A 553 -20.88 -17.56 11.31
C PRO A 553 -21.38 -16.11 11.19
N PHE A 554 -21.61 -15.42 12.30
CA PHE A 554 -22.10 -14.03 12.33
C PHE A 554 -20.98 -13.00 12.35
N LEU A 555 -19.71 -13.42 12.51
CA LEU A 555 -18.57 -12.51 12.57
C LEU A 555 -18.25 -11.83 11.23
N GLY A 556 -18.66 -12.38 10.08
CA GLY A 556 -18.27 -11.85 8.76
C GLY A 556 -16.77 -12.01 8.45
N GLY A 557 -16.39 -11.79 7.19
CA GLY A 557 -15.01 -11.97 6.72
C GLY A 557 -14.49 -10.80 5.90
N GLU A 558 -13.25 -10.39 6.17
CA GLU A 558 -12.52 -9.41 5.37
C GLU A 558 -11.02 -9.74 5.27
N PHE A 559 -10.30 -9.06 4.37
CA PHE A 559 -8.85 -9.26 4.23
C PHE A 559 -8.08 -8.59 5.38
N ILE A 560 -8.14 -7.26 5.41
CA ILE A 560 -7.48 -6.37 6.37
C ILE A 560 -8.39 -5.14 6.54
N PRO A 561 -8.57 -4.62 7.77
CA PRO A 561 -9.30 -3.37 7.99
C PRO A 561 -8.65 -2.18 7.26
N ASN A 562 -9.48 -1.22 6.84
CA ASN A 562 -8.99 0.00 6.20
C ASN A 562 -8.35 0.93 7.23
N MET A 563 -7.08 1.27 7.04
CA MET A 563 -6.37 2.25 7.86
C MET A 563 -6.87 3.67 7.56
N ASN A 564 -7.03 4.52 8.57
CA ASN A 564 -7.36 5.92 8.37
C ASN A 564 -6.14 6.77 7.97
N GLU A 565 -6.10 7.25 6.73
CA GLU A 565 -5.02 8.09 6.20
C GLU A 565 -5.18 9.60 6.47
N LEU A 566 -6.20 10.04 7.22
CA LEU A 566 -6.57 11.46 7.42
C LEU A 566 -6.80 12.23 6.10
N ALA A 567 -7.04 11.51 5.02
CA ALA A 567 -7.37 12.04 3.71
C ALA A 567 -8.47 11.19 3.07
N ILE A 568 -9.20 11.80 2.15
CA ILE A 568 -10.23 11.16 1.32
C ILE A 568 -9.88 11.45 -0.14
N THR A 569 -10.09 10.47 -1.01
CA THR A 569 -9.93 10.57 -2.45
C THR A 569 -11.29 10.33 -3.10
N PRO A 570 -12.14 11.37 -3.28
CA PRO A 570 -13.42 11.23 -3.97
C PRO A 570 -13.22 11.19 -5.49
N GLN A 571 -12.74 10.06 -6.02
CA GLN A 571 -12.47 9.90 -7.44
C GLN A 571 -13.69 10.29 -8.27
N THR A 572 -13.53 11.28 -9.14
CA THR A 572 -14.62 11.79 -9.97
C THR A 572 -14.49 11.23 -11.37
N ILE A 573 -15.57 10.59 -11.85
CA ILE A 573 -15.62 9.95 -13.15
C ILE A 573 -16.79 10.56 -13.93
N ARG A 574 -16.48 11.09 -15.11
CA ARG A 574 -17.41 11.76 -16.02
C ARG A 574 -17.64 10.92 -17.26
N HIS A 575 -18.49 11.40 -18.17
CA HIS A 575 -18.65 10.75 -19.48
C HIS A 575 -17.33 10.77 -20.27
N PRO A 576 -16.94 9.69 -20.97
CA PRO A 576 -15.66 9.63 -21.69
C PRO A 576 -15.43 10.72 -22.74
N SER A 577 -16.48 11.18 -23.43
CA SER A 577 -16.39 12.25 -24.43
C SER A 577 -16.32 13.67 -23.86
N ILE A 578 -16.25 13.85 -22.54
CA ILE A 578 -16.27 15.19 -21.94
C ILE A 578 -15.03 16.00 -22.34
N SER A 579 -15.21 17.30 -22.60
CA SER A 579 -14.07 18.21 -22.80
C SER A 579 -13.33 18.46 -21.48
N LEU A 580 -12.06 18.85 -21.57
CA LEU A 580 -11.28 19.18 -20.38
C LEU A 580 -11.88 20.39 -19.65
N GLU A 581 -12.36 21.40 -20.38
CA GLU A 581 -12.96 22.61 -19.82
C GLU A 581 -14.21 22.31 -19.00
N GLU A 582 -15.12 21.48 -19.54
CA GLU A 582 -16.33 21.07 -18.81
C GLU A 582 -15.97 20.18 -17.59
N SER A 583 -14.97 19.32 -17.75
CA SER A 583 -14.45 18.50 -16.64
C SER A 583 -13.92 19.37 -15.50
N ILE A 584 -13.18 20.44 -15.81
CA ILE A 584 -12.67 21.41 -14.81
C ILE A 584 -13.83 22.09 -14.07
N GLU A 585 -14.89 22.51 -14.76
CA GLU A 585 -16.03 23.17 -14.10
C GLU A 585 -16.80 22.22 -13.18
N ILE A 586 -17.09 20.99 -13.61
CA ILE A 586 -17.68 19.97 -12.74
C ILE A 586 -16.77 19.67 -11.55
N GLU A 587 -15.44 19.64 -11.77
CA GLU A 587 -14.47 19.42 -10.68
C GLU A 587 -14.52 20.56 -9.66
N LYS A 588 -14.59 21.81 -10.12
CA LYS A 588 -14.72 22.98 -9.24
C LYS A 588 -16.00 22.91 -8.40
N GLN A 589 -17.11 22.49 -9.00
CA GLN A 589 -18.38 22.30 -8.28
C GLN A 589 -18.29 21.20 -7.23
N MET A 590 -17.73 20.04 -7.57
CA MET A 590 -17.49 18.94 -6.62
C MET A 590 -16.61 19.38 -5.46
N GLN A 591 -15.49 20.07 -5.75
CA GLN A 591 -14.58 20.56 -4.71
C GLN A 591 -15.27 21.54 -3.76
N ARG A 592 -16.11 22.45 -4.26
CA ARG A 592 -16.90 23.36 -3.43
C ARG A 592 -17.89 22.60 -2.54
N ALA A 593 -18.61 21.63 -3.10
CA ALA A 593 -19.56 20.80 -2.35
C ALA A 593 -18.86 19.99 -1.25
N ALA A 594 -17.69 19.43 -1.53
CA ALA A 594 -16.88 18.72 -0.53
C ALA A 594 -16.40 19.68 0.59
N LEU A 595 -16.03 20.91 0.24
CA LEU A 595 -15.60 21.94 1.20
C LEU A 595 -16.71 22.47 2.12
N GLU A 596 -17.98 22.17 1.84
CA GLU A 596 -19.09 22.49 2.75
C GLU A 596 -19.05 21.65 4.04
N VAL A 597 -18.34 20.52 4.02
CA VAL A 597 -18.16 19.66 5.20
C VAL A 597 -17.10 20.29 6.12
N PRO A 598 -17.43 20.65 7.37
CA PRO A 598 -16.53 21.40 8.27
C PRO A 598 -15.16 20.77 8.50
N GLU A 599 -15.06 19.44 8.43
CA GLU A 599 -13.85 18.66 8.65
C GLU A 599 -12.84 18.76 7.50
N THR A 600 -13.23 19.30 6.35
CA THR A 600 -12.35 19.44 5.20
C THR A 600 -11.41 20.65 5.36
N LYS A 601 -10.12 20.44 5.10
CA LYS A 601 -9.09 21.48 5.20
C LYS A 601 -8.85 22.15 3.85
N PHE A 602 -8.61 21.35 2.82
CA PHE A 602 -8.48 21.76 1.42
C PHE A 602 -8.66 20.53 0.52
N ILE A 603 -8.87 20.78 -0.77
CA ILE A 603 -8.96 19.74 -1.79
C ILE A 603 -8.16 20.16 -3.03
N VAL A 604 -7.36 19.22 -3.55
CA VAL A 604 -6.58 19.40 -4.78
C VAL A 604 -6.88 18.26 -5.72
N SER A 605 -7.34 18.56 -6.94
CA SER A 605 -7.70 17.54 -7.92
C SER A 605 -6.77 17.52 -9.09
N LYS A 606 -6.30 16.33 -9.44
CA LYS A 606 -5.55 16.04 -10.66
C LYS A 606 -6.52 15.47 -11.68
N ILE A 607 -6.86 16.25 -12.70
CA ILE A 607 -7.73 15.83 -13.82
C ILE A 607 -6.84 15.29 -14.93
N GLY A 608 -7.21 14.14 -15.51
CA GLY A 608 -6.53 13.56 -16.66
C GLY A 608 -5.06 13.23 -16.41
N ARG A 609 -4.24 13.34 -17.47
CA ARG A 609 -2.80 13.01 -17.46
C ARG A 609 -1.95 14.23 -17.79
N SER A 610 -0.68 14.18 -17.40
CA SER A 610 0.34 15.12 -17.89
C SER A 610 0.59 14.92 -19.39
N GLU A 611 1.01 15.99 -20.06
CA GLU A 611 1.36 16.03 -21.48
C GLU A 611 2.55 15.11 -21.80
N THR A 612 3.37 14.76 -20.80
CA THR A 612 4.43 13.76 -20.95
C THR A 612 3.89 12.34 -21.13
N GLY A 613 2.62 12.07 -20.81
CA GLY A 613 1.88 10.91 -21.33
C GLY A 613 2.19 9.54 -20.73
N ASN A 614 2.80 9.45 -19.54
CA ASN A 614 3.14 8.17 -18.90
C ASN A 614 2.00 7.56 -18.06
N GLU A 615 0.82 8.18 -18.10
CA GLU A 615 -0.34 7.80 -17.30
C GLU A 615 -1.54 7.55 -18.22
N PRO A 616 -2.39 6.56 -17.90
CA PRO A 616 -3.54 6.21 -18.73
C PRO A 616 -4.76 7.12 -18.48
N GLN A 617 -4.71 8.10 -17.57
CA GLN A 617 -5.86 8.93 -17.22
C GLN A 617 -6.23 9.86 -18.38
N GLU A 618 -7.53 10.07 -18.59
CA GLU A 618 -8.08 10.99 -19.59
C GLU A 618 -8.88 12.08 -18.88
N PRO A 619 -9.21 13.21 -19.54
CA PRO A 619 -9.94 14.33 -18.92
C PRO A 619 -11.25 13.96 -18.22
N ASN A 620 -11.84 12.80 -18.54
CA ASN A 620 -13.05 12.29 -17.91
C ASN A 620 -12.84 11.79 -16.46
N ALA A 621 -11.61 11.59 -16.00
CA ALA A 621 -11.31 11.09 -14.67
C ALA A 621 -10.41 12.06 -13.89
N SER A 622 -10.66 12.19 -12.59
CA SER A 622 -9.79 12.94 -11.69
C SER A 622 -9.50 12.20 -10.39
N ASP A 623 -8.33 12.47 -9.83
CA ASP A 623 -7.84 11.92 -8.56
C ASP A 623 -7.66 13.07 -7.53
N PRO A 624 -8.75 13.53 -6.88
CA PRO A 624 -8.72 14.49 -5.78
C PRO A 624 -8.03 13.97 -4.54
N VAL A 625 -7.24 14.81 -3.89
CA VAL A 625 -6.76 14.61 -2.52
C VAL A 625 -7.44 15.65 -1.64
N LEU A 626 -8.41 15.20 -0.86
CA LEU A 626 -9.11 15.97 0.15
C LEU A 626 -8.42 15.71 1.49
N ALA A 627 -7.77 16.75 2.03
CA ALA A 627 -7.12 16.66 3.34
C ALA A 627 -8.14 16.98 4.44
N LEU A 628 -8.20 16.13 5.46
CA LEU A 628 -9.05 16.34 6.63
C LEU A 628 -8.31 17.15 7.70
N LYS A 629 -9.08 17.84 8.53
CA LYS A 629 -8.61 18.41 9.80
C LYS A 629 -8.23 17.29 10.78
N PRO A 630 -7.41 17.59 11.80
CA PRO A 630 -7.14 16.66 12.89
C PRO A 630 -8.43 16.09 13.49
N ILE A 631 -8.38 14.84 13.97
CA ILE A 631 -9.56 14.11 14.47
C ILE A 631 -10.24 14.86 15.62
N GLU A 632 -9.45 15.59 16.42
CA GLU A 632 -9.92 16.37 17.57
C GLU A 632 -10.81 17.57 17.18
N GLU A 633 -10.79 17.97 15.90
CA GLU A 633 -11.59 19.08 15.36
C GLU A 633 -12.86 18.61 14.63
N TRP A 634 -13.19 17.31 14.70
CA TRP A 634 -14.36 16.76 14.02
C TRP A 634 -15.67 17.09 14.77
N THR A 635 -16.71 17.46 14.00
CA THR A 635 -18.00 17.95 14.51
C THR A 635 -19.20 17.23 13.90
N THR A 636 -19.09 16.75 12.65
CA THR A 636 -20.16 16.09 11.90
C THR A 636 -20.34 14.63 12.31
N GLY A 637 -19.27 13.98 12.78
CA GLY A 637 -19.27 12.60 13.24
C GLY A 637 -17.95 12.26 13.95
N ASP A 638 -17.98 11.19 14.75
CA ASP A 638 -16.84 10.72 15.52
C ASP A 638 -15.98 9.72 14.73
N THR A 639 -16.53 9.17 13.64
CA THR A 639 -15.86 8.14 12.84
C THR A 639 -15.60 8.59 11.40
N LYS A 640 -14.51 8.11 10.81
CA LYS A 640 -14.19 8.40 9.40
C LYS A 640 -15.32 7.99 8.46
N ALA A 641 -15.98 6.85 8.73
CA ALA A 641 -17.07 6.36 7.92
C ALA A 641 -18.27 7.33 7.86
N GLU A 642 -18.53 8.08 8.94
CA GLU A 642 -19.56 9.12 8.99
C GLU A 642 -19.14 10.35 8.19
N ILE A 643 -17.87 10.77 8.29
CA ILE A 643 -17.32 11.88 7.48
C ILE A 643 -17.33 11.52 5.99
N ASP A 644 -16.95 10.29 5.63
CA ASP A 644 -17.00 9.79 4.26
C ASP A 644 -18.44 9.82 3.73
N ASP A 645 -19.43 9.44 4.53
CA ASP A 645 -20.84 9.52 4.11
C ASP A 645 -21.33 10.97 4.00
N ALA A 646 -20.93 11.86 4.90
CA ALA A 646 -21.25 13.29 4.82
C ALA A 646 -20.69 13.93 3.55
N VAL A 647 -19.42 13.65 3.22
CA VAL A 647 -18.80 14.08 1.95
C VAL A 647 -19.54 13.47 0.76
N ARG A 648 -19.83 12.16 0.80
CA ARG A 648 -20.56 11.46 -0.27
C ARG A 648 -21.93 12.09 -0.53
N GLN A 649 -22.69 12.41 0.51
CA GLN A 649 -24.00 13.04 0.39
C GLN A 649 -23.93 14.43 -0.26
N ARG A 650 -22.88 15.21 0.03
CA ARG A 650 -22.66 16.54 -0.58
C ARG A 650 -22.26 16.45 -2.03
N ILE A 651 -21.24 15.64 -2.36
CA ILE A 651 -20.74 15.55 -3.74
C ILE A 651 -21.76 14.91 -4.69
N ASN A 652 -22.60 13.99 -4.21
CA ASN A 652 -23.66 13.37 -5.02
C ASN A 652 -24.75 14.34 -5.50
N GLN A 653 -24.79 15.57 -4.98
CA GLN A 653 -25.68 16.62 -5.47
C GLN A 653 -25.18 17.26 -6.78
N VAL A 654 -23.88 17.13 -7.07
CA VAL A 654 -23.28 17.65 -8.30
C VAL A 654 -23.60 16.70 -9.45
N THR A 655 -24.32 17.20 -10.45
CA THR A 655 -24.73 16.42 -11.63
C THR A 655 -23.59 16.32 -12.65
N GLY A 656 -23.60 15.25 -13.45
CA GLY A 656 -22.65 15.09 -14.56
C GLY A 656 -21.40 14.25 -14.23
N ALA A 657 -21.29 13.73 -13.01
CA ALA A 657 -20.24 12.79 -12.64
C ALA A 657 -20.75 11.72 -11.65
N SER A 658 -20.01 10.61 -11.58
CA SER A 658 -20.13 9.59 -10.54
C SER A 658 -18.89 9.62 -9.65
N TYR A 659 -19.09 9.41 -8.35
CA TYR A 659 -18.04 9.52 -7.35
C TYR A 659 -17.72 8.17 -6.72
N LEU A 660 -16.44 7.90 -6.53
CA LEU A 660 -15.93 6.74 -5.81
C LEU A 660 -15.04 7.24 -4.67
N LEU A 661 -15.44 7.01 -3.42
CA LEU A 661 -14.64 7.41 -2.26
C LEU A 661 -13.59 6.33 -1.96
N SER A 662 -12.35 6.75 -1.79
CA SER A 662 -11.24 5.91 -1.32
C SER A 662 -10.24 6.78 -0.54
N GLN A 663 -9.03 6.30 -0.35
CA GLN A 663 -7.92 7.01 0.29
C GLN A 663 -6.66 6.95 -0.59
N PRO A 664 -5.72 7.91 -0.47
CA PRO A 664 -4.55 7.97 -1.36
C PRO A 664 -3.72 6.67 -1.46
N ILE A 665 -3.37 6.04 -0.34
CA ILE A 665 -2.58 4.80 -0.29
C ILE A 665 -3.46 3.61 -0.66
N GLN A 666 -4.65 3.50 -0.07
CA GLN A 666 -5.61 2.41 -0.37
C GLN A 666 -5.91 2.31 -1.87
N GLN A 667 -6.30 3.41 -2.51
CA GLN A 667 -6.63 3.44 -3.94
C GLN A 667 -5.47 2.95 -4.81
N ARG A 668 -4.24 3.34 -4.47
CA ARG A 668 -3.03 2.95 -5.22
C ARG A 668 -2.66 1.50 -4.98
N MET A 669 -2.78 1.01 -3.74
CA MET A 669 -2.62 -0.42 -3.43
C MET A 669 -3.62 -1.25 -4.23
N ASP A 670 -4.90 -0.90 -4.22
CA ASP A 670 -5.94 -1.63 -4.95
C ASP A 670 -5.66 -1.66 -6.46
N GLU A 671 -5.28 -0.51 -7.03
CA GLU A 671 -4.98 -0.40 -8.46
C GLU A 671 -3.82 -1.32 -8.88
N VAL A 672 -2.75 -1.37 -8.08
CA VAL A 672 -1.61 -2.25 -8.39
C VAL A 672 -1.97 -3.72 -8.15
N LEU A 673 -2.65 -4.04 -7.05
CA LEU A 673 -2.97 -5.42 -6.69
C LEU A 673 -3.98 -6.05 -7.65
N SER A 674 -5.08 -5.36 -7.96
CA SER A 674 -6.21 -5.92 -8.71
C SER A 674 -6.34 -5.38 -10.15
N GLY A 675 -5.67 -4.27 -10.45
CA GLY A 675 -5.84 -3.51 -11.69
C GLY A 675 -7.00 -2.51 -11.63
N VAL A 676 -7.67 -2.38 -10.48
CA VAL A 676 -8.89 -1.60 -10.28
C VAL A 676 -8.81 -0.87 -8.93
N ARG A 677 -9.45 0.30 -8.83
CA ARG A 677 -9.38 1.22 -7.68
C ARG A 677 -10.47 1.02 -6.62
N THR A 678 -11.08 -0.15 -6.59
CA THR A 678 -12.21 -0.49 -5.70
C THR A 678 -11.84 -1.72 -4.89
N ASP A 679 -12.40 -1.83 -3.68
CA ASP A 679 -12.11 -2.94 -2.75
C ASP A 679 -12.41 -4.30 -3.38
N THR A 680 -13.55 -4.40 -4.08
CA THR A 680 -13.99 -5.63 -4.75
C THR A 680 -14.33 -5.36 -6.20
N VAL A 681 -14.08 -6.34 -7.07
CA VAL A 681 -14.38 -6.23 -8.49
C VAL A 681 -14.85 -7.55 -9.08
N VAL A 682 -15.83 -7.47 -9.98
CA VAL A 682 -16.23 -8.55 -10.89
C VAL A 682 -15.68 -8.24 -12.27
N LYS A 683 -14.91 -9.14 -12.85
CA LYS A 683 -14.37 -9.05 -14.20
C LYS A 683 -15.10 -10.03 -15.11
N VAL A 684 -15.39 -9.61 -16.33
CA VAL A 684 -15.90 -10.47 -17.40
C VAL A 684 -14.88 -10.42 -18.54
N LEU A 685 -14.40 -11.59 -18.98
CA LEU A 685 -13.42 -11.74 -20.05
C LEU A 685 -14.07 -12.36 -21.28
N GLY A 686 -13.77 -11.83 -22.46
CA GLY A 686 -14.29 -12.29 -23.75
C GLY A 686 -14.01 -11.27 -24.87
N GLU A 687 -14.15 -11.65 -26.14
CA GLU A 687 -13.66 -10.83 -27.27
C GLU A 687 -14.63 -9.73 -27.74
N ASP A 688 -15.95 -9.96 -27.66
CA ASP A 688 -16.97 -9.01 -28.10
C ASP A 688 -17.28 -7.97 -27.00
N LEU A 689 -16.98 -6.69 -27.30
CA LEU A 689 -17.18 -5.57 -26.39
C LEU A 689 -18.66 -5.28 -26.09
N GLN A 690 -19.60 -5.57 -27.01
CA GLN A 690 -21.04 -5.37 -26.78
C GLN A 690 -21.60 -6.38 -25.78
N ILE A 691 -21.18 -7.65 -25.89
CA ILE A 691 -21.55 -8.68 -24.92
C ILE A 691 -20.99 -8.30 -23.55
N LEU A 692 -19.73 -7.87 -23.47
CA LEU A 692 -19.12 -7.37 -22.24
C LEU A 692 -19.93 -6.20 -21.63
N ARG A 693 -20.36 -5.23 -22.43
CA ARG A 693 -21.18 -4.10 -21.98
C ARG A 693 -22.49 -4.58 -21.35
N SER A 694 -23.23 -5.44 -22.04
CA SER A 694 -24.52 -5.95 -21.58
C SER A 694 -24.39 -6.75 -20.27
N ALA A 695 -23.33 -7.56 -20.15
CA ALA A 695 -23.02 -8.29 -18.93
C ALA A 695 -22.71 -7.33 -17.77
N ALA A 696 -21.90 -6.29 -18.01
CA ALA A 696 -21.53 -5.31 -16.99
C ALA A 696 -22.73 -4.48 -16.49
N GLU A 697 -23.63 -4.08 -17.39
CA GLU A 697 -24.87 -3.36 -17.02
C GLU A 697 -25.80 -4.24 -16.17
N THR A 698 -25.91 -5.53 -16.51
CA THR A 698 -26.65 -6.53 -15.73
C THR A 698 -26.03 -6.71 -14.34
N ILE A 699 -24.70 -6.91 -14.27
CA ILE A 699 -23.97 -7.03 -13.01
C ILE A 699 -24.15 -5.78 -12.14
N ARG A 700 -24.07 -4.57 -12.72
CA ARG A 700 -24.31 -3.32 -12.02
C ARG A 700 -25.69 -3.29 -11.36
N SER A 701 -26.73 -3.75 -12.05
CA SER A 701 -28.09 -3.78 -11.51
C SER A 701 -28.23 -4.77 -10.33
N ILE A 702 -27.59 -5.93 -10.42
CA ILE A 702 -27.57 -6.94 -9.36
C ILE A 702 -26.84 -6.40 -8.12
N LEU A 703 -25.68 -5.79 -8.33
CA LEU A 703 -24.88 -5.19 -7.26
C LEU A 703 -25.62 -4.04 -6.58
N ALA A 704 -26.34 -3.20 -7.34
CA ALA A 704 -27.14 -2.11 -6.79
C ALA A 704 -28.29 -2.60 -5.88
N SER A 705 -28.82 -3.79 -6.14
CA SER A 705 -29.85 -4.43 -5.29
C SER A 705 -29.29 -5.12 -4.03
N THR A 706 -27.97 -5.17 -3.87
CA THR A 706 -27.31 -5.94 -2.81
C THR A 706 -26.96 -5.03 -1.64
N LYS A 707 -27.46 -5.37 -0.45
CA LYS A 707 -27.24 -4.56 0.76
C LYS A 707 -25.76 -4.55 1.12
N GLY A 708 -25.20 -3.37 1.40
CA GLY A 708 -23.78 -3.19 1.77
C GLY A 708 -22.87 -2.85 0.59
N VAL A 709 -23.37 -2.88 -0.64
CA VAL A 709 -22.66 -2.40 -1.83
C VAL A 709 -22.84 -0.89 -1.96
N LYS A 710 -21.73 -0.16 -2.10
CA LYS A 710 -21.69 1.28 -2.37
C LYS A 710 -20.71 1.59 -3.51
N ASP A 711 -20.83 2.80 -4.06
CA ASP A 711 -19.90 3.36 -5.04
C ASP A 711 -19.63 2.43 -6.24
N ILE A 712 -20.70 1.89 -6.83
CA ILE A 712 -20.61 0.95 -7.95
C ILE A 712 -20.07 1.66 -9.19
N ARG A 713 -18.99 1.11 -9.74
CA ARG A 713 -18.32 1.62 -10.93
C ARG A 713 -18.30 0.56 -12.02
N VAL A 714 -18.88 0.88 -13.17
CA VAL A 714 -18.65 0.12 -14.40
C VAL A 714 -17.48 0.76 -15.15
N GLU A 715 -16.58 -0.06 -15.65
CA GLU A 715 -15.52 0.38 -16.54
C GLU A 715 -16.11 0.96 -17.84
N GLN A 716 -15.82 2.23 -18.12
CA GLN A 716 -16.35 2.93 -19.29
C GLN A 716 -15.51 2.61 -20.53
N LEU A 717 -15.90 1.57 -21.28
CA LEU A 717 -15.24 1.18 -22.53
C LEU A 717 -15.78 1.93 -23.76
N PHE A 718 -16.93 2.60 -23.68
CA PHE A 718 -17.65 3.23 -24.80
C PHE A 718 -17.99 4.69 -24.51
N GLY A 719 -18.61 5.40 -25.47
CA GLY A 719 -19.02 6.80 -25.30
C GLY A 719 -18.04 7.81 -25.85
N GLN A 720 -17.00 7.39 -26.59
CA GLN A 720 -16.07 8.32 -27.22
C GLN A 720 -16.57 8.69 -28.62
N SER A 721 -16.69 10.00 -28.89
CA SER A 721 -17.00 10.50 -30.23
C SER A 721 -15.73 10.58 -31.07
N TYR A 722 -15.77 10.02 -32.27
CA TYR A 722 -14.74 10.04 -33.29
C TYR A 722 -15.20 10.86 -34.48
N VAL A 723 -14.27 11.58 -35.12
CA VAL A 723 -14.48 12.09 -36.49
C VAL A 723 -13.68 11.19 -37.42
N THR A 724 -14.36 10.31 -38.12
CA THR A 724 -13.73 9.32 -39.00
C THR A 724 -13.65 9.86 -40.42
N VAL A 725 -12.45 9.80 -41.01
CA VAL A 725 -12.19 10.12 -42.42
C VAL A 725 -12.00 8.80 -43.17
N THR A 726 -13.04 8.33 -43.83
CA THR A 726 -12.99 7.11 -44.66
C THR A 726 -12.60 7.48 -46.08
N VAL A 727 -11.36 7.18 -46.46
CA VAL A 727 -10.82 7.51 -47.78
C VAL A 727 -11.44 6.63 -48.86
N ASP A 728 -11.97 7.26 -49.92
CA ASP A 728 -12.47 6.57 -51.11
C ASP A 728 -11.30 6.36 -52.10
N ARG A 729 -10.81 5.12 -52.17
CA ARG A 729 -9.66 4.76 -53.01
C ARG A 729 -9.89 4.99 -54.50
N GLU A 730 -11.12 4.88 -54.98
CA GLU A 730 -11.43 5.10 -56.39
C GLU A 730 -11.42 6.59 -56.73
N ARG A 731 -11.91 7.44 -55.83
CA ARG A 731 -11.92 8.90 -56.04
C ARG A 731 -10.53 9.51 -55.93
N ILE A 732 -9.72 9.14 -54.94
CA ILE A 732 -8.35 9.67 -54.81
C ILE A 732 -7.49 9.30 -56.04
N ALA A 733 -7.71 8.12 -56.63
CA ALA A 733 -6.97 7.66 -57.80
C ALA A 733 -7.22 8.55 -59.03
N ARG A 734 -8.46 9.06 -59.21
CA ARG A 734 -8.80 9.99 -60.29
C ARG A 734 -8.08 11.34 -60.17
N HIS A 735 -7.71 11.74 -58.96
CA HIS A 735 -7.00 12.99 -58.68
C HIS A 735 -5.48 12.81 -58.50
N GLY A 736 -4.97 11.57 -58.60
CA GLY A 736 -3.56 11.27 -58.38
C GLY A 736 -3.09 11.56 -56.94
N ILE A 737 -3.99 11.44 -55.96
CA ILE A 737 -3.72 11.68 -54.54
C ILE A 737 -3.46 10.33 -53.87
N ASN A 738 -2.40 10.24 -53.07
CA ASN A 738 -2.15 9.06 -52.24
C ASN A 738 -2.85 9.18 -50.89
N VAL A 739 -3.14 8.02 -50.28
CA VAL A 739 -3.66 7.96 -48.90
C VAL A 739 -2.71 8.67 -47.91
N SER A 740 -1.39 8.58 -48.15
CA SER A 740 -0.38 9.28 -47.34
C SER A 740 -0.57 10.79 -47.34
N ASP A 741 -0.96 11.38 -48.47
CA ASP A 741 -1.13 12.84 -48.58
C ASP A 741 -2.30 13.34 -47.71
N ILE A 742 -3.36 12.52 -47.60
CA ILE A 742 -4.48 12.77 -46.69
C ILE A 742 -4.05 12.63 -45.23
N HIS A 743 -3.35 11.55 -44.90
CA HIS A 743 -2.86 11.31 -43.55
C HIS A 743 -1.91 12.42 -43.07
N ASP A 744 -1.02 12.87 -43.95
CA ASP A 744 -0.06 13.95 -43.72
C ASP A 744 -0.76 15.26 -43.32
N ILE A 745 -1.81 15.66 -44.06
CA ILE A 745 -2.57 16.87 -43.73
C ILE A 745 -3.31 16.72 -42.40
N ILE A 746 -3.89 15.56 -42.11
CA ILE A 746 -4.58 15.31 -40.84
C ILE A 746 -3.58 15.42 -39.68
N ARG A 747 -2.41 14.79 -39.79
CA ARG A 747 -1.39 14.80 -38.72
C ARG A 747 -0.78 16.18 -38.50
N MET A 748 -0.35 16.84 -39.57
CA MET A 748 0.27 18.17 -39.49
C MET A 748 -0.78 19.24 -39.12
N ALA A 749 -1.79 19.44 -39.96
CA ALA A 749 -2.64 20.62 -39.86
C ALA A 749 -3.71 20.53 -38.75
N ILE A 750 -4.18 19.33 -38.41
CA ILE A 750 -5.19 19.11 -37.36
C ILE A 750 -4.54 18.58 -36.07
N GLY A 751 -3.72 17.52 -36.21
CA GLY A 751 -3.13 16.73 -35.13
C GLY A 751 -2.02 17.42 -34.33
N ALA A 752 -1.50 18.56 -34.82
CA ALA A 752 -0.44 19.34 -34.16
C ALA A 752 0.85 18.54 -33.95
N GLU A 753 1.23 17.71 -34.93
CA GLU A 753 2.49 16.97 -34.89
C GLU A 753 3.70 17.94 -34.84
N PRO A 754 4.70 17.70 -33.96
CA PRO A 754 5.92 18.50 -33.91
C PRO A 754 6.68 18.49 -35.23
N VAL A 755 7.00 19.68 -35.75
CA VAL A 755 7.86 19.88 -36.92
C VAL A 755 9.33 19.70 -36.54
N THR A 756 9.73 20.36 -35.45
CA THR A 756 11.11 20.38 -34.95
C THR A 756 11.12 20.86 -33.50
N THR A 757 12.30 20.89 -32.87
CA THR A 757 12.47 21.34 -31.48
C THR A 757 13.31 22.62 -31.44
N VAL A 758 12.82 23.63 -30.72
CA VAL A 758 13.52 24.89 -30.45
C VAL A 758 14.28 24.79 -29.12
N TYR A 759 15.53 25.26 -29.11
CA TYR A 759 16.42 25.17 -27.95
C TYR A 759 16.59 26.54 -27.28
N GLU A 760 16.18 26.66 -26.02
CA GLU A 760 16.40 27.83 -25.18
C GLU A 760 17.42 27.49 -24.06
N GLY A 761 18.70 27.63 -24.38
CA GLY A 761 19.78 27.13 -23.50
C GLY A 761 19.68 25.62 -23.32
N ASN A 762 19.37 25.16 -22.11
CA ASN A 762 19.16 23.74 -21.81
C ASN A 762 17.69 23.29 -21.97
N ARG A 763 16.76 24.24 -22.20
CA ARG A 763 15.32 23.97 -22.33
C ARG A 763 14.98 23.63 -23.78
N ARG A 764 13.98 22.78 -23.96
CA ARG A 764 13.52 22.31 -25.27
C ARG A 764 12.02 22.49 -25.38
N PHE A 765 11.58 23.06 -26.49
CA PHE A 765 10.17 23.29 -26.77
C PHE A 765 9.83 22.84 -28.18
N ASP A 766 8.67 22.22 -28.36
CA ASP A 766 8.24 21.79 -29.69
C ASP A 766 7.77 22.98 -30.52
N LEU A 767 8.14 22.98 -31.80
CA LEU A 767 7.58 23.83 -32.82
C LEU A 767 6.56 23.01 -33.61
N ILE A 768 5.29 23.42 -33.53
CA ILE A 768 4.19 22.78 -34.25
C ILE A 768 3.64 23.70 -35.34
N LEU A 769 3.05 23.08 -36.35
CA LEU A 769 2.34 23.75 -37.43
C LEU A 769 0.88 23.32 -37.36
N ARG A 770 -0.08 24.26 -37.37
CA ARG A 770 -1.49 23.93 -37.15
C ARG A 770 -2.43 24.94 -37.79
N PHE A 771 -3.65 24.52 -38.16
CA PHE A 771 -4.70 25.47 -38.52
C PHE A 771 -5.34 26.15 -37.28
N PRO A 772 -5.71 27.45 -37.40
CA PRO A 772 -6.55 28.14 -36.44
C PRO A 772 -7.85 27.39 -36.16
N LYS A 773 -8.35 27.51 -34.93
CA LYS A 773 -9.56 26.81 -34.45
C LYS A 773 -10.76 26.94 -35.41
N PRO A 774 -11.09 28.11 -36.01
CA PRO A 774 -12.23 28.26 -36.91
C PRO A 774 -12.19 27.37 -38.17
N PHE A 775 -11.01 26.91 -38.59
CA PHE A 775 -10.86 26.07 -39.80
C PHE A 775 -10.90 24.56 -39.48
N ARG A 776 -11.10 24.17 -38.22
CA ARG A 776 -11.04 22.75 -37.79
C ARG A 776 -11.98 22.41 -36.64
N ASP A 777 -12.93 23.29 -36.31
CA ASP A 777 -13.87 23.13 -35.20
C ASP A 777 -15.10 22.28 -35.57
N SER A 778 -15.35 22.02 -36.86
CA SER A 778 -16.50 21.26 -37.32
C SER A 778 -16.13 20.25 -38.41
N VAL A 779 -16.96 19.21 -38.53
CA VAL A 779 -16.88 18.22 -39.63
C VAL A 779 -17.00 18.91 -40.99
N GLY A 780 -17.80 19.98 -41.09
CA GLY A 780 -17.94 20.78 -42.31
C GLY A 780 -16.62 21.43 -42.74
N HIS A 781 -15.89 22.02 -41.80
CA HIS A 781 -14.58 22.61 -42.08
C HIS A 781 -13.53 21.56 -42.44
N ILE A 782 -13.55 20.39 -41.78
CA ILE A 782 -12.65 19.28 -42.13
C ILE A 782 -12.89 18.79 -43.57
N LYS A 783 -14.15 18.75 -44.04
CA LYS A 783 -14.48 18.42 -45.43
C LYS A 783 -13.94 19.42 -46.45
N GLN A 784 -13.78 20.69 -46.05
CA GLN A 784 -13.30 21.76 -46.91
C GLN A 784 -11.77 21.87 -46.96
N LEU A 785 -11.05 21.03 -46.19
CA LEU A 785 -9.59 20.99 -46.24
C LEU A 785 -9.11 20.63 -47.64
N LEU A 786 -8.18 21.41 -48.16
CA LEU A 786 -7.70 21.28 -49.53
C LEU A 786 -6.44 20.44 -49.62
N LEU A 787 -6.41 19.54 -50.59
CA LEU A 787 -5.25 18.74 -50.96
C LEU A 787 -4.75 19.15 -52.35
N LYS A 788 -3.44 19.20 -52.51
CA LYS A 788 -2.79 19.52 -53.78
C LYS A 788 -2.55 18.25 -54.59
N THR A 789 -3.06 18.19 -55.81
CA THR A 789 -2.80 17.10 -56.75
C THR A 789 -1.40 17.21 -57.36
N MET A 790 -0.92 16.16 -58.01
CA MET A 790 0.34 16.20 -58.78
C MET A 790 0.33 17.27 -59.88
N THR A 791 -0.85 17.59 -60.43
CA THR A 791 -1.05 18.64 -61.44
C THR A 791 -1.12 20.05 -60.83
N GLY A 792 -1.06 20.18 -59.51
CA GLY A 792 -1.14 21.46 -58.79
C GLY A 792 -2.57 21.96 -58.52
N ALA A 793 -3.60 21.19 -58.89
CA ALA A 793 -4.99 21.50 -58.57
C ALA A 793 -5.28 21.28 -57.08
N LEU A 794 -6.26 22.01 -56.53
CA LEU A 794 -6.67 21.87 -55.13
C LEU A 794 -8.03 21.18 -55.07
N VAL A 795 -8.11 20.07 -54.33
CA VAL A 795 -9.31 19.24 -54.19
C VAL A 795 -9.73 19.21 -52.71
N PRO A 796 -11.00 19.50 -52.38
CA PRO A 796 -11.54 19.35 -51.02
C PRO A 796 -11.53 17.89 -50.55
N LEU A 797 -11.24 17.68 -49.26
CA LEU A 797 -11.24 16.36 -48.64
C LEU A 797 -12.61 15.67 -48.74
N GLY A 798 -13.70 16.43 -48.65
CA GLY A 798 -15.07 15.90 -48.74
C GLY A 798 -15.45 15.30 -50.10
N ASP A 799 -14.74 15.66 -51.17
CA ASP A 799 -15.00 15.10 -52.50
C ASP A 799 -14.39 13.70 -52.65
N ILE A 800 -13.30 13.43 -51.92
CA ILE A 800 -12.46 12.23 -52.03
C ILE A 800 -12.49 11.31 -50.79
N ALA A 801 -13.14 11.74 -49.70
CA ALA A 801 -13.29 10.97 -48.48
C ALA A 801 -14.64 11.27 -47.78
N LEU A 802 -15.21 10.25 -47.15
CA LEU A 802 -16.37 10.40 -46.27
C LEU A 802 -15.89 10.85 -44.89
N VAL A 803 -16.34 12.03 -44.44
CA VAL A 803 -16.05 12.56 -43.10
C VAL A 803 -17.32 12.60 -42.28
N GLU A 804 -17.36 11.85 -41.19
CA GLU A 804 -18.54 11.74 -40.32
C GLU A 804 -18.16 11.54 -38.86
N ALA A 805 -19.05 11.95 -37.95
CA ALA A 805 -18.89 11.71 -36.53
C ALA A 805 -19.54 10.37 -36.16
N ARG A 806 -18.81 9.49 -35.47
CA ARG A 806 -19.29 8.18 -35.01
C ARG A 806 -18.87 7.94 -33.56
N GLU A 807 -19.68 7.22 -32.81
CA GLU A 807 -19.30 6.75 -31.48
C GLU A 807 -18.47 5.47 -31.60
N GLY A 808 -17.43 5.35 -30.77
CA GLY A 808 -16.56 4.18 -30.71
C GLY A 808 -16.08 3.89 -29.29
N PRO A 809 -15.23 2.86 -29.12
CA PRO A 809 -14.69 2.52 -27.82
C PRO A 809 -13.79 3.65 -27.30
N ALA A 810 -13.93 4.04 -26.04
CA ALA A 810 -13.05 5.00 -25.38
C ALA A 810 -11.71 4.37 -24.97
N MET A 811 -11.74 3.07 -24.65
CA MET A 811 -10.55 2.27 -24.34
C MET A 811 -10.84 0.79 -24.54
N VAL A 812 -9.77 0.02 -24.77
CA VAL A 812 -9.80 -1.44 -24.78
C VAL A 812 -8.92 -1.93 -23.62
N SER A 813 -9.51 -2.67 -22.70
CA SER A 813 -8.80 -3.26 -21.56
C SER A 813 -8.62 -4.77 -21.79
N ARG A 814 -7.42 -5.29 -21.52
CA ARG A 814 -7.12 -6.72 -21.69
C ARG A 814 -6.43 -7.29 -20.44
N GLU A 815 -6.69 -8.56 -20.19
CA GLU A 815 -6.10 -9.34 -19.11
C GLU A 815 -5.90 -10.78 -19.60
N GLY A 816 -4.67 -11.30 -19.50
CA GLY A 816 -4.38 -12.67 -19.94
C GLY A 816 -4.67 -12.93 -21.43
N LEU A 817 -4.31 -11.98 -22.31
CA LEU A 817 -4.55 -12.03 -23.77
C LEU A 817 -6.02 -12.04 -24.21
N LYS A 818 -6.95 -11.73 -23.31
CA LYS A 818 -8.39 -11.55 -23.64
C LYS A 818 -8.82 -10.14 -23.32
N ARG A 819 -9.77 -9.60 -24.08
CA ARG A 819 -10.46 -8.36 -23.71
C ARG A 819 -11.27 -8.59 -22.43
N ARG A 820 -11.40 -7.53 -21.61
CA ARG A 820 -12.16 -7.59 -20.36
C ARG A 820 -12.91 -6.31 -20.08
N ILE A 821 -13.99 -6.43 -19.32
CA ILE A 821 -14.68 -5.33 -18.64
C ILE A 821 -14.75 -5.65 -17.15
N TYR A 822 -14.78 -4.62 -16.30
CA TYR A 822 -15.01 -4.81 -14.87
C TYR A 822 -16.16 -3.98 -14.31
N VAL A 823 -16.76 -4.50 -13.24
CA VAL A 823 -17.69 -3.78 -12.36
C VAL A 823 -17.11 -3.82 -10.94
N GLY A 824 -16.63 -2.67 -10.48
CA GLY A 824 -16.03 -2.49 -9.16
C GLY A 824 -17.03 -1.89 -8.17
N PHE A 825 -16.84 -2.16 -6.88
CA PHE A 825 -17.64 -1.56 -5.81
C PHE A 825 -16.88 -1.59 -4.48
N ASN A 826 -17.29 -0.72 -3.57
CA ASN A 826 -16.80 -0.71 -2.19
C ASN A 826 -17.87 -1.28 -1.26
N THR A 827 -17.43 -1.87 -0.14
CA THR A 827 -18.33 -2.44 0.87
C THR A 827 -18.43 -1.51 2.06
N MET A 828 -19.66 -1.18 2.49
CA MET A 828 -19.90 -0.31 3.64
C MET A 828 -20.99 -0.88 4.54
N GLY A 829 -20.72 -0.92 5.85
CA GLY A 829 -21.65 -1.40 6.87
C GLY A 829 -21.93 -2.90 6.86
N ARG A 830 -21.20 -3.68 6.05
CA ARG A 830 -21.21 -5.16 6.00
C ARG A 830 -19.83 -5.67 5.56
N ASP A 831 -19.55 -6.93 5.87
CA ASP A 831 -18.30 -7.61 5.50
C ASP A 831 -18.26 -8.01 4.01
N ILE A 832 -17.03 -8.11 3.48
CA ILE A 832 -16.78 -8.44 2.06
C ILE A 832 -17.28 -9.84 1.73
N GLU A 833 -17.04 -10.82 2.61
CA GLU A 833 -17.38 -12.22 2.36
C GLU A 833 -18.89 -12.42 2.15
N SER A 834 -19.72 -11.89 3.05
CA SER A 834 -21.18 -12.02 2.99
C SER A 834 -21.77 -11.29 1.79
N VAL A 835 -21.27 -10.10 1.46
CA VAL A 835 -21.73 -9.32 0.31
C VAL A 835 -21.42 -10.06 -1.00
N VAL A 836 -20.20 -10.59 -1.14
CA VAL A 836 -19.81 -11.34 -2.36
C VAL A 836 -20.57 -12.65 -2.49
N LYS A 837 -20.80 -13.39 -1.40
CA LYS A 837 -21.61 -14.62 -1.44
C LYS A 837 -23.06 -14.35 -1.88
N GLU A 838 -23.68 -13.29 -1.36
CA GLU A 838 -25.02 -12.86 -1.77
C GLU A 838 -25.06 -12.45 -3.25
N ALA A 839 -24.09 -11.63 -3.68
CA ALA A 839 -23.99 -11.17 -5.06
C ALA A 839 -23.74 -12.32 -6.04
N LYS A 840 -22.84 -13.25 -5.73
CA LYS A 840 -22.55 -14.44 -6.53
C LYS A 840 -23.80 -15.31 -6.70
N HIS A 841 -24.55 -15.53 -5.61
CA HIS A 841 -25.80 -16.29 -5.67
C HIS A 841 -26.88 -15.63 -6.55
N LYS A 842 -26.98 -14.29 -6.54
CA LYS A 842 -27.88 -13.56 -7.44
C LYS A 842 -27.41 -13.61 -8.90
N MET A 843 -26.10 -13.47 -9.13
CA MET A 843 -25.50 -13.56 -10.46
C MET A 843 -25.72 -14.93 -11.10
N ASP A 844 -25.50 -16.03 -10.36
CA ASP A 844 -25.71 -17.40 -10.87
C ASP A 844 -27.16 -17.67 -11.35
N LYS A 845 -28.13 -16.86 -10.89
CA LYS A 845 -29.55 -16.96 -11.28
C LYS A 845 -29.97 -16.02 -12.41
N GLN A 846 -29.31 -14.87 -12.55
CA GLN A 846 -29.79 -13.76 -13.39
C GLN A 846 -28.84 -13.42 -14.55
N LEU A 847 -27.57 -13.81 -14.46
CA LEU A 847 -26.55 -13.48 -15.46
C LEU A 847 -26.37 -14.65 -16.43
N ASN A 848 -26.82 -14.47 -17.66
CA ASN A 848 -26.56 -15.40 -18.76
C ASN A 848 -25.48 -14.81 -19.67
N VAL A 849 -24.27 -15.36 -19.61
CA VAL A 849 -23.18 -15.06 -20.56
C VAL A 849 -22.88 -16.29 -21.43
N PRO A 850 -22.41 -16.11 -22.67
CA PRO A 850 -21.99 -17.22 -23.52
C PRO A 850 -20.87 -18.06 -22.86
N PRO A 851 -20.74 -19.36 -23.19
CA PRO A 851 -19.83 -20.28 -22.50
C PRO A 851 -18.33 -20.00 -22.72
N ASP A 852 -17.97 -19.21 -23.72
CA ASP A 852 -16.62 -18.72 -24.00
C ASP A 852 -16.20 -17.53 -23.13
N TYR A 853 -17.13 -16.94 -22.37
CA TYR A 853 -16.88 -15.85 -21.45
C TYR A 853 -16.58 -16.35 -20.03
N GLU A 854 -15.59 -15.73 -19.41
CA GLU A 854 -15.16 -16.09 -18.05
C GLU A 854 -15.51 -14.96 -17.07
N ILE A 855 -16.11 -15.32 -15.94
CA ILE A 855 -16.41 -14.38 -14.84
C ILE A 855 -15.41 -14.62 -13.73
N MET A 856 -14.66 -13.59 -13.37
CA MET A 856 -13.66 -13.65 -12.31
C MET A 856 -13.94 -12.61 -11.23
N TRP A 857 -13.82 -13.02 -9.97
CA TRP A 857 -13.81 -12.10 -8.83
C TRP A 857 -12.38 -11.67 -8.50
N GLY A 858 -12.21 -10.39 -8.19
CA GLY A 858 -10.92 -9.78 -7.88
C GLY A 858 -11.01 -8.79 -6.73
N GLY A 859 -9.92 -8.06 -6.50
CA GLY A 859 -9.79 -7.14 -5.37
C GLY A 859 -9.43 -7.85 -4.07
N SER A 860 -9.72 -7.19 -2.95
CA SER A 860 -9.49 -7.67 -1.59
C SER A 860 -10.19 -8.99 -1.29
N PHE A 861 -11.33 -9.28 -1.93
CA PHE A 861 -12.00 -10.58 -1.81
C PHE A 861 -11.11 -11.75 -2.26
N LYS A 862 -10.43 -11.65 -3.41
CA LYS A 862 -9.53 -12.72 -3.91
C LYS A 862 -8.30 -12.88 -3.02
N ASN A 863 -7.83 -11.79 -2.41
CA ASN A 863 -6.73 -11.83 -1.44
C ASN A 863 -7.18 -12.51 -0.15
N MET A 864 -8.36 -12.17 0.36
CA MET A 864 -9.00 -12.83 1.51
C MET A 864 -9.22 -14.31 1.26
N GLU A 865 -9.80 -14.71 0.13
CA GLU A 865 -10.06 -16.12 -0.20
C GLU A 865 -8.76 -16.94 -0.21
N ARG A 866 -7.70 -16.41 -0.83
CA ARG A 866 -6.37 -17.05 -0.85
C ARG A 866 -5.77 -17.16 0.55
N ALA A 867 -5.79 -16.07 1.32
CA ALA A 867 -5.26 -16.05 2.67
C ALA A 867 -6.01 -17.02 3.60
N MET A 868 -7.35 -17.03 3.56
CA MET A 868 -8.19 -17.92 4.36
C MET A 868 -8.04 -19.38 3.94
N ALA A 869 -7.92 -19.69 2.65
CA ALA A 869 -7.61 -21.04 2.17
C ALA A 869 -6.26 -21.53 2.71
N ARG A 870 -5.25 -20.65 2.75
CA ARG A 870 -3.95 -20.97 3.34
C ARG A 870 -4.04 -21.16 4.85
N LEU A 871 -4.75 -20.29 5.57
CA LEU A 871 -4.95 -20.39 7.02
C LEU A 871 -5.66 -21.69 7.44
N LYS A 872 -6.61 -22.18 6.64
CA LYS A 872 -7.24 -23.50 6.85
C LYS A 872 -6.24 -24.66 6.85
N ILE A 873 -5.09 -24.49 6.21
CA ILE A 873 -4.00 -25.48 6.19
C ILE A 873 -2.97 -25.18 7.30
N VAL A 874 -2.60 -23.92 7.45
CA VAL A 874 -1.58 -23.44 8.39
C VAL A 874 -1.99 -23.69 9.84
N VAL A 875 -3.25 -23.40 10.23
CA VAL A 875 -3.72 -23.56 11.62
C VAL A 875 -3.64 -25.02 12.10
N PRO A 876 -4.14 -26.03 11.36
CA PRO A 876 -3.95 -27.44 11.74
C PRO A 876 -2.49 -27.87 11.84
N ILE A 877 -1.62 -27.40 10.94
CA ILE A 877 -0.18 -27.67 11.00
C ILE A 877 0.41 -27.09 12.29
N THR A 878 0.05 -25.87 12.66
CA THR A 878 0.46 -25.25 13.92
C THR A 878 0.04 -26.08 15.13
N VAL A 879 -1.22 -26.54 15.18
CA VAL A 879 -1.72 -27.39 16.27
C VAL A 879 -0.97 -28.73 16.32
N ALA A 880 -0.69 -29.36 15.17
CA ALA A 880 0.09 -30.59 15.09
C ALA A 880 1.55 -30.39 15.55
N LEU A 881 2.14 -29.25 15.22
CA LEU A 881 3.50 -28.89 15.61
C LEU A 881 3.58 -28.61 17.12
N ILE A 882 2.60 -27.91 17.68
CA ILE A 882 2.43 -27.75 19.14
C ILE A 882 2.33 -29.13 19.80
N PHE A 883 1.51 -30.04 19.26
CA PHE A 883 1.35 -31.40 19.78
C PHE A 883 2.68 -32.14 19.82
N PHE A 884 3.43 -32.10 18.72
CA PHE A 884 4.72 -32.75 18.63
C PHE A 884 5.73 -32.19 19.64
N LEU A 885 5.79 -30.86 19.80
CA LEU A 885 6.67 -30.23 20.78
C LEU A 885 6.26 -30.57 22.23
N LEU A 886 4.96 -30.59 22.53
CA LEU A 886 4.44 -31.01 23.83
C LEU A 886 4.73 -32.49 24.12
N PHE A 887 4.51 -33.35 23.14
CA PHE A 887 4.84 -34.77 23.22
C PHE A 887 6.33 -34.96 23.48
N SER A 888 7.20 -34.25 22.77
CA SER A 888 8.64 -34.28 23.00
C SER A 888 9.05 -33.73 24.37
N SER A 889 8.31 -32.76 24.92
CA SER A 889 8.62 -32.15 26.21
C SER A 889 8.24 -33.05 27.39
N PHE A 890 7.06 -33.68 27.35
CA PHE A 890 6.54 -34.51 28.44
C PHE A 890 6.78 -36.02 28.25
N ASN A 891 7.27 -36.42 27.06
CA ASN A 891 7.40 -37.83 26.65
C ASN A 891 6.13 -38.66 26.89
N SER A 892 4.95 -38.01 26.78
CA SER A 892 3.65 -38.58 27.13
C SER A 892 2.55 -37.99 26.25
N VAL A 893 1.91 -38.86 25.48
CA VAL A 893 0.75 -38.49 24.64
C VAL A 893 -0.40 -37.94 25.49
N ARG A 894 -0.60 -38.49 26.70
CA ARG A 894 -1.71 -38.10 27.58
C ARG A 894 -1.57 -36.66 28.06
N TYR A 895 -0.38 -36.27 28.51
CA TYR A 895 -0.13 -34.90 28.98
C TYR A 895 -0.10 -33.90 27.82
N ALA A 896 0.42 -34.29 26.65
CA ALA A 896 0.34 -33.46 25.45
C ALA A 896 -1.12 -33.21 25.03
N LEU A 897 -1.98 -34.24 25.04
CA LEU A 897 -3.38 -34.12 24.68
C LEU A 897 -4.17 -33.28 25.70
N LEU A 898 -3.88 -33.44 27.00
CA LEU A 898 -4.47 -32.63 28.07
C LEU A 898 -4.24 -31.13 27.84
N ILE A 899 -3.00 -30.74 27.51
CA ILE A 899 -2.64 -29.34 27.26
C ILE A 899 -3.29 -28.84 25.96
N ILE A 900 -3.34 -29.67 24.91
CA ILE A 900 -4.00 -29.28 23.65
C ILE A 900 -5.51 -29.11 23.77
N LEU A 901 -6.16 -29.90 24.62
CA LEU A 901 -7.60 -29.72 24.89
C LEU A 901 -7.91 -28.34 25.47
N ASN A 902 -6.91 -27.59 25.94
CA ASN A 902 -7.07 -26.20 26.37
C ASN A 902 -7.22 -25.19 25.21
N LEU A 903 -6.75 -25.50 23.99
CA LEU A 903 -6.78 -24.56 22.86
C LEU A 903 -8.20 -24.18 22.41
N PRO A 904 -9.15 -25.12 22.24
CA PRO A 904 -10.54 -24.76 21.90
C PRO A 904 -11.17 -23.81 22.93
N PHE A 905 -10.83 -23.95 24.21
CA PHE A 905 -11.33 -23.09 25.27
C PHE A 905 -10.77 -21.66 25.20
N ALA A 906 -9.57 -21.48 24.65
CA ALA A 906 -9.02 -20.16 24.38
C ALA A 906 -9.79 -19.45 23.24
N LEU A 907 -10.28 -20.19 22.23
CA LEU A 907 -11.04 -19.61 21.10
C LEU A 907 -12.31 -18.88 21.54
N ILE A 908 -12.95 -19.34 22.61
CA ILE A 908 -14.22 -18.79 23.13
C ILE A 908 -14.11 -17.28 23.33
N GLY A 909 -13.11 -16.84 24.08
CA GLY A 909 -12.92 -15.43 24.40
C GLY A 909 -12.53 -14.60 23.19
N GLY A 910 -11.73 -15.15 22.27
CA GLY A 910 -11.35 -14.44 21.04
C GLY A 910 -12.53 -14.21 20.10
N ILE A 911 -13.38 -15.23 19.89
CA ILE A 911 -14.59 -15.13 19.06
C ILE A 911 -15.59 -14.13 19.66
N VAL A 912 -15.85 -14.26 20.96
CA VAL A 912 -16.81 -13.38 21.66
C VAL A 912 -16.30 -11.93 21.70
N ALA A 913 -14.99 -11.73 21.89
CA ALA A 913 -14.41 -10.39 21.90
C ALA A 913 -14.54 -9.69 20.54
N LEU A 914 -14.25 -10.39 19.43
CA LEU A 914 -14.48 -9.85 18.08
C LEU A 914 -15.95 -9.48 17.84
N TRP A 915 -16.86 -10.34 18.29
CA TRP A 915 -18.30 -10.10 18.13
C TRP A 915 -18.78 -8.88 18.92
N ILE A 916 -18.32 -8.73 20.16
CA ILE A 916 -18.66 -7.57 21.01
C ILE A 916 -18.03 -6.28 20.47
N SER A 917 -16.81 -6.35 19.94
CA SER A 917 -16.14 -5.18 19.37
C SER A 917 -16.66 -4.79 17.98
N GLY A 918 -17.46 -5.64 17.33
CA GLY A 918 -17.94 -5.43 15.97
C GLY A 918 -16.87 -5.59 14.90
N GLU A 919 -15.78 -6.30 15.21
CA GLU A 919 -14.67 -6.53 14.29
C GLU A 919 -14.87 -7.84 13.50
N TYR A 920 -14.46 -7.84 12.23
CA TYR A 920 -14.63 -9.00 11.35
C TYR A 920 -13.51 -10.03 11.51
N LEU A 921 -13.75 -11.27 11.03
CA LEU A 921 -12.68 -12.25 10.91
C LEU A 921 -11.74 -11.87 9.76
N SER A 922 -10.55 -11.38 10.12
CA SER A 922 -9.52 -10.92 9.18
C SER A 922 -8.20 -11.69 9.33
N VAL A 923 -7.22 -11.43 8.45
CA VAL A 923 -5.88 -12.01 8.59
C VAL A 923 -5.20 -11.59 9.90
N PRO A 924 -5.21 -10.31 10.34
CA PRO A 924 -4.73 -9.91 11.67
C PRO A 924 -5.42 -10.65 12.82
N ALA A 925 -6.74 -10.80 12.79
CA ALA A 925 -7.49 -11.53 13.82
C ALA A 925 -7.07 -13.01 13.89
N SER A 926 -6.85 -13.64 12.74
CA SER A 926 -6.36 -15.02 12.64
C SER A 926 -4.95 -15.19 13.22
N VAL A 927 -4.06 -14.22 12.99
CA VAL A 927 -2.74 -14.17 13.64
C VAL A 927 -2.89 -14.03 15.16
N GLY A 928 -3.88 -13.26 15.62
CA GLY A 928 -4.23 -13.15 17.04
C GLY A 928 -4.60 -14.50 17.67
N PHE A 929 -5.40 -15.33 16.98
CA PHE A 929 -5.73 -16.68 17.45
C PHE A 929 -4.50 -17.60 17.49
N ILE A 930 -3.63 -17.51 16.48
CA ILE A 930 -2.36 -18.27 16.46
C ILE A 930 -1.48 -17.88 17.65
N ASN A 931 -1.33 -16.57 17.90
CA ASN A 931 -0.60 -16.07 19.07
C ASN A 931 -1.19 -16.59 20.38
N LEU A 932 -2.52 -16.52 20.51
CA LEU A 932 -3.26 -16.99 21.65
C LEU A 932 -3.01 -18.49 21.93
N PHE A 933 -2.92 -19.34 20.91
CA PHE A 933 -2.59 -20.75 21.10
C PHE A 933 -1.21 -20.94 21.73
N GLY A 934 -0.21 -20.17 21.30
CA GLY A 934 1.14 -20.21 21.89
C GLY A 934 1.11 -19.90 23.38
N VAL A 935 0.45 -18.80 23.77
CA VAL A 935 0.38 -18.37 25.18
C VAL A 935 -0.47 -19.31 26.03
N ALA A 936 -1.60 -19.80 25.50
CA ALA A 936 -2.46 -20.77 26.20
C ALA A 936 -1.72 -22.09 26.50
N VAL A 937 -0.89 -22.54 25.57
CA VAL A 937 -0.04 -23.72 25.74
C VAL A 937 1.04 -23.47 26.79
N LEU A 938 1.71 -22.31 26.78
CA LEU A 938 2.72 -21.96 27.79
C LEU A 938 2.16 -22.06 29.21
N ASN A 939 1.00 -21.44 29.46
CA ASN A 939 0.34 -21.49 30.76
C ASN A 939 -0.01 -22.92 31.18
N GLY A 940 -0.47 -23.75 30.25
CA GLY A 940 -0.73 -25.18 30.48
C GLY A 940 0.54 -25.97 30.85
N ILE A 941 1.64 -25.77 30.13
CA ILE A 941 2.93 -26.46 30.37
C ILE A 941 3.45 -26.15 31.78
N VAL A 942 3.45 -24.87 32.18
CA VAL A 942 4.00 -24.44 33.47
C VAL A 942 3.18 -25.01 34.63
N LEU A 943 1.85 -25.11 34.49
CA LEU A 943 0.99 -25.70 35.51
C LEU A 943 1.17 -27.22 35.59
N VAL A 944 1.10 -27.93 34.46
CA VAL A 944 1.22 -29.40 34.40
C VAL A 944 2.58 -29.87 34.87
N SER A 945 3.67 -29.22 34.43
CA SER A 945 5.04 -29.58 34.86
C SER A 945 5.22 -29.48 36.37
N TYR A 946 4.55 -28.53 37.03
CA TYR A 946 4.65 -28.39 38.48
C TYR A 946 3.78 -29.40 39.25
N ILE A 947 2.61 -29.76 38.71
CA ILE A 947 1.81 -30.87 39.25
C ILE A 947 2.62 -32.17 39.23
N LEU A 948 3.31 -32.45 38.11
CA LEU A 948 4.16 -33.63 37.98
C LEU A 948 5.34 -33.60 38.95
N LYS A 949 5.97 -32.44 39.15
CA LYS A 949 7.05 -32.30 40.12
C LYS A 949 6.60 -32.59 41.56
N LEU A 950 5.48 -32.04 42.01
CA LEU A 950 4.96 -32.32 43.37
C LEU A 950 4.61 -33.81 43.56
N ARG A 951 4.20 -34.48 42.48
CA ARG A 951 3.97 -35.94 42.47
C ARG A 951 5.27 -36.72 42.60
N GLU A 952 6.33 -36.30 41.92
CA GLU A 952 7.68 -36.88 42.07
C GLU A 952 8.24 -36.66 43.48
N ASP A 953 7.91 -35.52 44.11
CA ASP A 953 8.29 -35.17 45.49
C ASP A 953 7.44 -35.90 46.55
N GLY A 954 6.48 -36.75 46.15
CA GLY A 954 5.72 -37.64 47.03
C GLY A 954 4.36 -37.13 47.52
N GLU A 955 3.87 -35.97 47.07
CA GLU A 955 2.50 -35.55 47.37
C GLU A 955 1.49 -36.33 46.51
N GLU A 956 0.60 -37.11 47.13
CA GLU A 956 -0.40 -37.91 46.42
C GLU A 956 -1.79 -37.26 46.37
N GLY A 957 -2.57 -37.60 45.34
CA GLY A 957 -4.00 -37.31 45.25
C GLY A 957 -4.37 -35.89 44.81
N GLN A 958 -5.53 -35.41 45.30
CA GLN A 958 -6.07 -34.10 44.98
C GLN A 958 -5.29 -32.96 45.63
N ASP A 959 -4.59 -33.23 46.74
CA ASP A 959 -3.84 -32.22 47.49
C ASP A 959 -2.65 -31.70 46.69
N ALA A 960 -1.94 -32.57 45.96
CA ALA A 960 -0.87 -32.18 45.04
C ALA A 960 -1.37 -31.23 43.94
N ILE A 961 -2.58 -31.46 43.42
CA ILE A 961 -3.19 -30.61 42.37
C ILE A 961 -3.55 -29.24 42.96
N VAL A 962 -4.17 -29.22 44.15
CA VAL A 962 -4.58 -27.98 44.83
C VAL A 962 -3.34 -27.16 45.22
N ASN A 963 -2.32 -27.78 45.80
CA ASN A 963 -1.06 -27.14 46.17
C ASN A 963 -0.33 -26.60 44.94
N ALA A 964 -0.23 -27.38 43.85
CA ALA A 964 0.36 -26.93 42.59
C ALA A 964 -0.36 -25.68 42.06
N CYS A 965 -1.69 -25.70 42.02
CA CYS A 965 -2.50 -24.59 41.54
C CYS A 965 -2.35 -23.34 42.42
N LEU A 966 -2.33 -23.48 43.74
CA LEU A 966 -2.14 -22.36 44.67
C LEU A 966 -0.74 -21.74 44.54
N MET A 967 0.28 -22.56 44.32
CA MET A 967 1.66 -22.12 44.13
C MET A 967 1.87 -21.48 42.75
N ARG A 968 1.17 -21.95 41.72
CA ARG A 968 1.26 -21.41 40.34
C ARG A 968 0.28 -20.28 40.03
N LEU A 969 -0.69 -20.03 40.89
CA LEU A 969 -1.68 -18.96 40.71
C LEU A 969 -1.03 -17.59 40.49
N ARG A 970 -0.04 -17.23 41.32
CA ARG A 970 0.63 -15.92 41.23
C ARG A 970 1.44 -15.78 39.92
N PRO A 971 2.32 -16.72 39.54
CA PRO A 971 2.99 -16.67 38.24
C PRO A 971 2.03 -16.62 37.04
N VAL A 972 1.02 -17.50 37.00
CA VAL A 972 0.09 -17.61 35.85
C VAL A 972 -0.80 -16.37 35.72
N LEU A 973 -1.30 -15.82 36.83
CA LEU A 973 -2.04 -14.55 36.78
C LEU A 973 -1.16 -13.38 36.41
N MET A 974 0.11 -13.36 36.85
CA MET A 974 1.04 -12.30 36.51
C MET A 974 1.30 -12.30 35.00
N THR A 975 1.65 -13.44 34.40
CA THR A 975 1.87 -13.56 32.94
C THR A 975 0.61 -13.22 32.15
N ALA A 976 -0.55 -13.72 32.59
CA ALA A 976 -1.83 -13.40 31.95
C ALA A 976 -2.16 -11.89 32.01
N LEU A 977 -1.98 -11.24 33.16
CA LEU A 977 -2.25 -9.82 33.33
C LEU A 977 -1.23 -8.94 32.61
N THR A 978 0.04 -9.30 32.57
CA THR A 978 1.04 -8.57 31.78
C THR A 978 0.75 -8.69 30.28
N GLY A 979 0.36 -9.86 29.80
CA GLY A 979 -0.09 -10.05 28.42
C GLY A 979 -1.34 -9.24 28.09
N LEU A 980 -2.35 -9.26 28.97
CA LEU A 980 -3.62 -8.57 28.79
C LEU A 980 -3.44 -7.05 28.85
N LEU A 981 -2.86 -6.52 29.92
CA LEU A 981 -2.65 -5.08 30.09
C LEU A 981 -1.60 -4.51 29.12
N GLY A 982 -0.63 -5.32 28.68
CA GLY A 982 0.33 -4.92 27.66
C GLY A 982 -0.31 -4.67 26.29
N LEU A 983 -1.45 -5.32 26.01
CA LEU A 983 -2.17 -5.21 24.74
C LEU A 983 -3.37 -4.26 24.77
N ILE A 984 -3.90 -3.91 25.95
CA ILE A 984 -5.04 -2.99 26.08
C ILE A 984 -4.81 -1.65 25.36
N PRO A 985 -3.66 -0.97 25.52
CA PRO A 985 -3.43 0.31 24.83
C PRO A 985 -3.53 0.18 23.31
N LEU A 986 -3.10 -0.96 22.76
CA LEU A 986 -3.17 -1.22 21.32
C LEU A 986 -4.60 -1.47 20.85
N ALA A 987 -5.42 -2.15 21.66
CA ALA A 987 -6.83 -2.39 21.37
C ALA A 987 -7.68 -1.10 21.46
N LEU A 988 -7.31 -0.17 22.35
CA LEU A 988 -8.02 1.09 22.60
C LEU A 988 -7.41 2.29 21.87
N ALA A 989 -6.35 2.13 21.09
CA ALA A 989 -5.76 3.22 20.34
C ALA A 989 -6.75 3.73 19.27
N HIS A 990 -6.91 5.06 19.18
CA HIS A 990 -7.79 5.73 18.20
C HIS A 990 -7.01 6.53 17.15
N GLY A 991 -5.68 6.46 17.18
CA GLY A 991 -4.82 7.15 16.21
C GLY A 991 -4.68 6.40 14.89
N VAL A 992 -4.10 7.07 13.90
CA VAL A 992 -3.76 6.53 12.57
C VAL A 992 -3.01 5.19 12.71
N GLY A 993 -3.46 4.15 11.99
CA GLY A 993 -2.75 2.86 11.95
C GLY A 993 -3.16 1.88 13.04
N SER A 994 -3.99 2.29 14.00
CA SER A 994 -4.49 1.42 15.05
C SER A 994 -5.42 0.32 14.52
N GLU A 995 -6.15 0.60 13.43
CA GLU A 995 -7.16 -0.29 12.84
C GLU A 995 -6.57 -1.64 12.40
N VAL A 996 -5.32 -1.63 11.95
CA VAL A 996 -4.64 -2.82 11.45
C VAL A 996 -4.24 -3.78 12.58
N THR A 997 -3.95 -3.24 13.78
CA THR A 997 -3.45 -4.03 14.92
C THR A 997 -4.53 -4.36 15.95
N ARG A 998 -5.62 -3.59 15.96
CA ARG A 998 -6.74 -3.73 16.89
C ARG A 998 -7.41 -5.11 16.86
N PRO A 999 -7.82 -5.69 15.71
CA PRO A 999 -8.47 -7.01 15.70
C PRO A 999 -7.59 -8.11 16.29
N LEU A 1000 -6.28 -8.04 16.04
CA LEU A 1000 -5.30 -8.96 16.62
C LEU A 1000 -5.28 -8.81 18.15
N ALA A 1001 -5.14 -7.59 18.67
CA ALA A 1001 -5.09 -7.33 20.10
C ALA A 1001 -6.38 -7.78 20.82
N ILE A 1002 -7.55 -7.51 20.24
CA ILE A 1002 -8.86 -7.90 20.79
C ILE A 1002 -8.97 -9.42 20.93
N VAL A 1003 -8.58 -10.18 19.90
CA VAL A 1003 -8.61 -11.65 19.95
C VAL A 1003 -7.72 -12.18 21.07
N VAL A 1004 -6.51 -11.64 21.20
CA VAL A 1004 -5.56 -12.09 22.22
C VAL A 1004 -6.06 -11.72 23.62
N ILE A 1005 -6.55 -10.49 23.84
CA ILE A 1005 -7.11 -10.06 25.12
C ILE A 1005 -8.29 -10.94 25.53
N GLY A 1006 -9.29 -11.07 24.66
CA GLY A 1006 -10.48 -11.88 24.95
C GLY A 1006 -10.12 -13.34 25.21
N GLY A 1007 -9.25 -13.89 24.36
CA GLY A 1007 -8.77 -15.26 24.50
C GLY A 1007 -7.94 -15.51 25.75
N LEU A 1008 -7.09 -14.57 26.18
CA LEU A 1008 -6.29 -14.70 27.40
C LEU A 1008 -7.16 -14.67 28.66
N VAL A 1009 -8.25 -13.88 28.67
CA VAL A 1009 -9.22 -13.90 29.76
C VAL A 1009 -9.81 -15.29 29.90
N THR A 1010 -10.43 -15.83 28.85
CA THR A 1010 -11.08 -17.14 28.92
C THR A 1010 -10.07 -18.27 29.14
N SER A 1011 -8.93 -18.23 28.44
CA SER A 1011 -7.84 -19.21 28.58
C SER A 1011 -7.32 -19.26 30.01
N THR A 1012 -7.09 -18.13 30.67
CA THR A 1012 -6.58 -18.11 32.05
C THR A 1012 -7.56 -18.73 33.04
N PHE A 1013 -8.84 -18.35 32.97
CA PHE A 1013 -9.87 -18.95 33.84
C PHE A 1013 -10.01 -20.45 33.60
N LEU A 1014 -10.02 -20.86 32.32
CA LEU A 1014 -10.21 -22.27 31.96
C LEU A 1014 -8.95 -23.10 32.27
N THR A 1015 -7.75 -22.54 32.14
CA THR A 1015 -6.49 -23.19 32.54
C THR A 1015 -6.41 -23.38 34.06
N LEU A 1016 -6.90 -22.44 34.86
CA LEU A 1016 -6.85 -22.55 36.32
C LEU A 1016 -7.98 -23.41 36.90
N LEU A 1017 -9.12 -23.55 36.21
CA LEU A 1017 -10.28 -24.29 36.74
C LEU A 1017 -10.52 -25.62 36.02
N VAL A 1018 -10.54 -25.61 34.69
CA VAL A 1018 -10.89 -26.81 33.89
C VAL A 1018 -9.72 -27.78 33.86
N LEU A 1019 -8.51 -27.30 33.53
CA LEU A 1019 -7.33 -28.17 33.39
C LEU A 1019 -7.04 -29.01 34.65
N PRO A 1020 -7.06 -28.44 35.88
CA PRO A 1020 -6.90 -29.23 37.11
C PRO A 1020 -8.03 -30.21 37.37
N SER A 1021 -9.25 -29.90 36.94
CA SER A 1021 -10.43 -30.76 37.13
C SER A 1021 -10.40 -32.00 36.23
N ILE A 1022 -9.83 -31.88 35.02
CA ILE A 1022 -9.69 -32.99 34.06
C ILE A 1022 -8.35 -33.73 34.17
N PHE A 1023 -7.33 -33.13 34.80
CA PHE A 1023 -6.01 -33.75 35.00
C PHE A 1023 -6.09 -35.20 35.56
N PRO A 1024 -6.92 -35.51 36.58
CA PRO A 1024 -7.03 -36.87 37.13
C PRO A 1024 -7.48 -37.94 36.13
N TRP A 1025 -8.13 -37.57 35.00
CA TRP A 1025 -8.54 -38.53 33.97
C TRP A 1025 -7.40 -38.95 33.05
N PHE A 1026 -6.35 -38.14 32.96
CA PHE A 1026 -5.17 -38.39 32.12
C PHE A 1026 -4.03 -39.05 32.89
N GLU A 1027 -4.20 -39.20 34.20
CA GLU A 1027 -3.24 -39.86 35.09
C GLU A 1027 -3.16 -41.37 34.78
N PRO A 1028 -1.96 -41.98 34.76
CA PRO A 1028 -1.84 -43.44 34.70
C PRO A 1028 -2.54 -44.05 35.92
N LYS A 1029 -3.47 -45.00 35.72
CA LYS A 1029 -4.01 -45.81 36.83
C LYS A 1029 -2.82 -46.46 37.54
N GLN A 1030 -2.52 -46.03 38.76
CA GLN A 1030 -1.59 -46.74 39.64
C GLN A 1030 -2.06 -48.19 39.73
N GLN A 1031 -1.23 -49.13 39.28
CA GLN A 1031 -1.38 -50.52 39.68
C GLN A 1031 -1.26 -50.52 41.20
N LYS A 1032 -2.38 -50.77 41.88
CA LYS A 1032 -2.32 -51.22 43.27
C LYS A 1032 -1.44 -52.47 43.26
N ASN A 1033 -0.23 -52.35 43.75
CA ASN A 1033 0.52 -53.52 44.21
C ASN A 1033 -0.27 -54.07 45.40
N THR A 1034 -1.21 -54.97 45.10
CA THR A 1034 -1.64 -55.98 46.05
C THR A 1034 -0.53 -57.01 46.15
N ALA A 1035 0.39 -56.79 47.10
CA ALA A 1035 1.06 -57.78 47.94
C ALA A 1035 2.08 -57.06 48.82
#